data_AF-A7F665-F1
#
_entry.id   AF-A7F665-F1
#
_cell.length_a   1.000
_cell.length_b   1.000
_cell.length_c   1.000
_cell.angle_alpha   90.00
_cell.angle_beta   90.00
_cell.angle_gamma   90.00
#
_symmetry.space_group_name_H-M   'P 1'
#
loop_
_entity.id
_entity.type
_entity.pdbx_description
1 polymer ?
#
loop_
_entity_poly.entity_id
_entity_poly.type
_entity_poly.pdbx_seq_one_letter_code
_entity_poly.pdbx_strand_id
1 'polypeptide(L)'
;MAVFKFCEFRNEQYWRAAIQKCNKGTTMMFLRYICENYRIRTFSSVHQYLLQFKQLYNRVNGRHMDTNDAKEVLKYLDTILTKEFTLRREKTAKPVLGADDLILLLTHHWARDTSIFPTEDQRLALATIMLLLIYTGCRPAELVDAAKGKIAIGRDQTYEDDNWDNECEGLDETKDDDPIYENPEPWVDPKISDYDDKDDEDILTREYKAFCYEDIRLWIVRNPTPGERDLLGMEITLAHHKGANRNPKPTTFLFHEEALPILCPVSHILAIAIRDNAIKVDGFTHAKPFFTSNLQDPTKAVLVHWKPEKLKVPIFRQAVWTFDGLSTSEHKALRYSTFAYYLDRLGWAAGFAQKLTSYCFRRGTGNAVDGAATTAVRDQVMRHNPQTGVFCGSYINEKVRFIVQDAVLDQPTNIGFLRAFTHMSLTCDPRAPIDVPEEILKALPPDPEIMELKREREEYKRQYRSYNRAPPEIRKECEQLRRQIDSLQKQRDRAIKIEFRRDYFDRIHDEELERQLKKVPTNEYVEPVVHHQLPERTRLQEVLCDLSRDMSPSDIVSRRIRTIDLMVALSYRQEQEVQHSNHSSRESSEFSEKQPLCKDPFPLLSKASTLTNTLLSTVRLQHHLGARVIISTQEPTISPSLLDLSSIVIVHRFTSPEWLNSLKRHLAGATSNLLDDDNTDSDGLASSRGNGDNAKRLFAEIVKLNIGEALLFSPSAMIDVEVGSNGKVVVGRLGDGFLKIRVRIRLTADGDKSIVAA
;
A
#
# COMPACT_ATOMS: atom_id res chain seq x y z
N MET A 1 -11.06 -2.56 -24.40
CA MET A 1 -10.20 -1.40 -24.73
C MET A 1 -8.78 -1.82 -25.13
N ALA A 2 -8.06 -2.63 -24.33
CA ALA A 2 -6.68 -3.03 -24.68
C ALA A 2 -6.53 -3.79 -26.00
N VAL A 3 -7.46 -4.70 -26.32
CA VAL A 3 -7.48 -5.41 -27.62
C VAL A 3 -7.69 -4.46 -28.80
N PHE A 4 -8.52 -3.42 -28.65
CA PHE A 4 -8.73 -2.42 -29.71
C PHE A 4 -7.43 -1.66 -30.00
N LYS A 5 -6.76 -1.15 -28.96
CA LYS A 5 -5.46 -0.49 -29.11
C LYS A 5 -4.40 -1.40 -29.71
N PHE A 6 -4.40 -2.69 -29.35
CA PHE A 6 -3.50 -3.68 -29.95
C PHE A 6 -3.81 -3.92 -31.44
N CYS A 7 -5.08 -3.98 -31.84
CA CYS A 7 -5.45 -4.08 -33.26
C CYS A 7 -5.07 -2.81 -34.04
N GLU A 8 -5.26 -1.63 -33.46
CA GLU A 8 -4.79 -0.35 -34.03
C GLU A 8 -3.26 -0.35 -34.21
N PHE A 9 -2.51 -0.80 -33.19
CA PHE A 9 -1.06 -0.98 -33.27
C PHE A 9 -0.62 -1.92 -34.41
N ARG A 10 -1.46 -2.93 -34.74
CA ARG A 10 -1.22 -3.87 -35.85
C ARG A 10 -1.80 -3.40 -37.19
N ASN A 11 -2.31 -2.18 -37.28
CA ASN A 11 -3.03 -1.64 -38.45
C ASN A 11 -4.22 -2.53 -38.91
N GLU A 12 -4.84 -3.25 -37.97
CA GLU A 12 -6.01 -4.09 -38.22
C GLU A 12 -7.29 -3.32 -37.91
N GLN A 13 -7.93 -2.75 -38.93
CA GLN A 13 -9.14 -1.94 -38.80
C GLN A 13 -10.34 -2.72 -38.22
N TYR A 14 -10.36 -4.04 -38.39
CA TYR A 14 -11.45 -4.92 -37.95
C TYR A 14 -11.00 -5.89 -36.85
N TRP A 15 -11.09 -5.45 -35.59
CA TRP A 15 -10.67 -6.24 -34.42
C TRP A 15 -11.32 -7.63 -34.34
N ARG A 16 -12.57 -7.81 -34.79
CA ARG A 16 -13.22 -9.14 -34.79
C ARG A 16 -12.53 -10.10 -35.75
N ALA A 17 -12.21 -9.64 -36.96
CA ALA A 17 -11.52 -10.45 -37.97
C ALA A 17 -10.09 -10.78 -37.53
N ALA A 18 -9.43 -9.84 -36.84
CA ALA A 18 -8.13 -10.06 -36.21
C ALA A 18 -8.17 -11.18 -35.17
N ILE A 19 -9.16 -11.16 -34.27
CA ILE A 19 -9.32 -12.20 -33.25
C ILE A 19 -9.72 -13.55 -33.87
N GLN A 20 -10.47 -13.57 -34.98
CA GLN A 20 -10.81 -14.81 -35.69
C GLN A 20 -9.58 -15.53 -36.25
N LYS A 21 -8.60 -14.76 -36.75
CA LYS A 21 -7.36 -15.28 -37.33
C LYS A 21 -6.23 -15.42 -36.31
N CYS A 22 -6.50 -15.16 -35.04
CA CYS A 22 -5.49 -15.16 -33.99
C CYS A 22 -4.92 -16.57 -33.76
N ASN A 23 -3.60 -16.65 -33.73
CA ASN A 23 -2.83 -17.85 -33.40
C ASN A 23 -1.99 -17.63 -32.14
N LYS A 24 -1.26 -18.66 -31.72
CA LYS A 24 -0.28 -18.60 -30.62
C LYS A 24 0.62 -17.36 -30.69
N GLY A 25 1.24 -17.10 -31.84
CA GLY A 25 2.16 -15.99 -32.03
C GLY A 25 1.50 -14.62 -31.81
N THR A 26 0.26 -14.46 -32.31
CA THR A 26 -0.52 -13.24 -32.11
C THR A 26 -0.86 -13.03 -30.63
N THR A 27 -1.15 -14.11 -29.89
CA THR A 27 -1.42 -14.04 -28.45
C THR A 27 -0.16 -13.66 -27.66
N MET A 28 1.01 -14.22 -28.02
CA MET A 28 2.30 -13.83 -27.43
C MET A 28 2.62 -12.34 -27.68
N MET A 29 2.42 -11.87 -28.92
CA MET A 29 2.57 -10.45 -29.27
C MET A 29 1.62 -9.55 -28.46
N PHE A 30 0.38 -9.99 -28.25
CA PHE A 30 -0.56 -9.24 -27.40
C PHE A 30 -0.03 -9.10 -25.97
N LEU A 31 0.45 -10.18 -25.34
CA LEU A 31 1.00 -10.09 -23.98
C LEU A 31 2.24 -9.22 -23.89
N ARG A 32 3.13 -9.28 -24.91
CA ARG A 32 4.29 -8.40 -24.99
C ARG A 32 3.87 -6.93 -25.12
N TYR A 33 2.93 -6.63 -26.03
CA TYR A 33 2.35 -5.29 -26.18
C TYR A 33 1.77 -4.76 -24.87
N ILE A 34 1.08 -5.62 -24.10
CA ILE A 34 0.56 -5.28 -22.78
C ILE A 34 1.71 -4.89 -21.82
N CYS A 35 2.81 -5.64 -21.81
CA CYS A 35 3.97 -5.33 -20.96
C CYS A 35 4.71 -4.04 -21.39
N GLU A 36 4.75 -3.75 -22.69
CA GLU A 36 5.43 -2.57 -23.25
C GLU A 36 4.62 -1.28 -23.08
N ASN A 37 3.29 -1.35 -23.18
CA ASN A 37 2.43 -0.17 -23.31
C ASN A 37 1.58 0.11 -22.06
N TYR A 38 1.55 -0.81 -21.09
CA TYR A 38 0.85 -0.62 -19.83
C TYR A 38 1.86 -0.74 -18.68
N ARG A 39 1.67 0.07 -17.63
CA ARG A 39 2.51 0.06 -16.42
C ARG A 39 2.24 -1.17 -15.54
N ILE A 40 2.45 -2.37 -16.08
CA ILE A 40 2.19 -3.65 -15.39
C ILE A 40 3.50 -4.23 -14.88
N ARG A 41 3.54 -4.55 -13.58
CA ARG A 41 4.75 -5.06 -12.91
C ARG A 41 4.57 -6.44 -12.28
N THR A 42 3.44 -7.10 -12.47
CA THR A 42 3.15 -8.40 -11.85
C THR A 42 2.77 -9.46 -12.87
N PHE A 43 3.21 -10.69 -12.62
CA PHE A 43 2.86 -11.83 -13.46
C PHE A 43 1.35 -12.06 -13.51
N SER A 44 0.66 -12.01 -12.36
CA SER A 44 -0.79 -12.23 -12.24
C SER A 44 -1.60 -11.26 -13.11
N SER A 45 -1.19 -9.99 -13.18
CA SER A 45 -1.86 -9.00 -14.02
C SER A 45 -1.77 -9.36 -15.51
N VAL A 46 -0.59 -9.74 -16.00
CA VAL A 46 -0.42 -10.14 -17.41
C VAL A 46 -1.15 -11.46 -17.69
N HIS A 47 -1.12 -12.40 -16.75
CA HIS A 47 -1.89 -13.63 -16.84
C HIS A 47 -3.39 -13.35 -16.93
N GLN A 48 -3.91 -12.35 -16.21
CA GLN A 48 -5.30 -11.95 -16.33
C GLN A 48 -5.64 -11.37 -17.71
N TYR A 49 -4.73 -10.61 -18.32
CA TYR A 49 -4.90 -10.18 -19.72
C TYR A 49 -4.94 -11.37 -20.68
N LEU A 50 -4.13 -12.42 -20.45
CA LEU A 50 -4.22 -13.67 -21.21
C LEU A 50 -5.59 -14.35 -21.06
N LEU A 51 -6.11 -14.44 -19.83
CA LEU A 51 -7.41 -15.05 -19.57
C LEU A 51 -8.55 -14.27 -20.24
N GLN A 52 -8.54 -12.94 -20.14
CA GLN A 52 -9.51 -12.08 -20.82
C GLN A 52 -9.42 -12.20 -22.34
N PHE A 53 -8.20 -12.27 -22.88
CA PHE A 53 -7.98 -12.49 -24.30
C PHE A 53 -8.52 -13.84 -24.76
N LYS A 54 -8.28 -14.91 -24.00
CA LYS A 54 -8.84 -16.25 -24.25
C LYS A 54 -10.36 -16.25 -24.22
N GLN A 55 -10.98 -15.56 -23.25
CA GLN A 55 -12.45 -15.43 -23.20
C GLN A 55 -12.99 -14.69 -24.42
N LEU A 56 -12.32 -13.63 -24.87
CA LEU A 56 -12.71 -12.90 -26.07
C LEU A 56 -12.57 -13.77 -27.33
N TYR A 57 -11.45 -14.48 -27.46
CA TYR A 57 -11.22 -15.43 -28.55
C TYR A 57 -12.33 -16.46 -28.64
N ASN A 58 -12.69 -17.07 -27.50
CA ASN A 58 -13.72 -18.10 -27.45
C ASN A 58 -15.09 -17.55 -27.89
N ARG A 59 -15.44 -16.34 -27.43
CA ARG A 59 -16.70 -15.69 -27.79
C ARG A 59 -16.78 -15.33 -29.28
N VAL A 60 -15.68 -14.87 -29.87
CA VAL A 60 -15.63 -14.45 -31.28
C VAL A 60 -15.63 -15.66 -32.23
N ASN A 61 -14.95 -16.75 -31.86
CA ASN A 61 -14.78 -17.91 -32.72
C ASN A 61 -15.81 -19.02 -32.50
N GLY A 62 -16.60 -18.97 -31.43
CA GLY A 62 -17.54 -20.04 -31.07
C GLY A 62 -16.87 -21.36 -30.68
N ARG A 63 -15.54 -21.37 -30.51
CA ARG A 63 -14.74 -22.54 -30.11
C ARG A 63 -13.63 -22.14 -29.14
N HIS A 64 -13.16 -23.09 -28.35
CA HIS A 64 -12.07 -22.85 -27.43
C HIS A 64 -10.73 -22.64 -28.15
N MET A 65 -9.92 -21.70 -27.64
CA MET A 65 -8.49 -21.63 -27.96
C MET A 65 -7.82 -22.97 -27.67
N ASP A 66 -6.96 -23.41 -28.58
CA ASP A 66 -6.22 -24.66 -28.42
C ASP A 66 -5.48 -24.71 -27.08
N THR A 67 -5.56 -25.86 -26.40
CA THR A 67 -5.03 -26.01 -25.04
C THR A 67 -3.51 -26.05 -25.03
N ASN A 68 -2.88 -26.59 -26.08
CA ASN A 68 -1.42 -26.60 -26.19
C ASN A 68 -0.90 -25.21 -26.50
N ASP A 69 -1.55 -24.48 -27.41
CA ASP A 69 -1.23 -23.07 -27.68
C ASP A 69 -1.34 -22.23 -26.40
N ALA A 70 -2.43 -22.39 -25.63
CA ALA A 70 -2.61 -21.67 -24.37
C ALA A 70 -1.50 -21.99 -23.34
N LYS A 71 -1.09 -23.27 -23.24
CA LYS A 71 0.02 -23.69 -22.36
C LYS A 71 1.35 -23.11 -22.83
N GLU A 72 1.61 -23.06 -24.13
CA GLU A 72 2.83 -22.47 -24.67
C GLU A 72 2.88 -20.95 -24.48
N VAL A 73 1.76 -20.24 -24.64
CA VAL A 73 1.65 -18.81 -24.33
C VAL A 73 1.88 -18.57 -22.83
N LEU A 74 1.31 -19.41 -21.97
CA LEU A 74 1.55 -19.31 -20.53
C LEU A 74 3.02 -19.56 -20.19
N LYS A 75 3.68 -20.54 -20.83
CA LYS A 75 5.11 -20.80 -20.67
C LYS A 75 5.96 -19.61 -21.17
N TYR A 76 5.56 -18.96 -22.26
CA TYR A 76 6.21 -17.74 -22.76
C TYR A 76 6.12 -16.59 -21.75
N LEU A 77 4.93 -16.37 -21.17
CA LEU A 77 4.75 -15.43 -20.08
C LEU A 77 5.63 -15.79 -18.87
N ASP A 78 5.64 -17.06 -18.51
CA ASP A 78 6.35 -17.61 -17.35
C ASP A 78 7.87 -17.48 -17.45
N THR A 79 8.43 -17.71 -18.63
CA THR A 79 9.88 -17.82 -18.82
C THR A 79 10.52 -16.57 -19.42
N ILE A 80 9.87 -15.97 -20.43
CA ILE A 80 10.44 -14.88 -21.22
C ILE A 80 9.97 -13.53 -20.69
N LEU A 81 8.66 -13.26 -20.74
CA LEU A 81 8.12 -11.95 -20.33
C LEU A 81 8.41 -11.64 -18.86
N THR A 82 8.36 -12.67 -17.99
CA THR A 82 8.73 -12.50 -16.58
C THR A 82 10.14 -11.95 -16.41
N LYS A 83 11.12 -12.46 -17.19
CA LYS A 83 12.52 -12.04 -17.09
C LYS A 83 12.75 -10.69 -17.78
N GLU A 84 12.20 -10.54 -18.99
CA GLU A 84 12.38 -9.35 -19.83
C GLU A 84 11.79 -8.08 -19.17
N PHE A 85 10.61 -8.21 -18.55
CA PHE A 85 9.92 -7.09 -17.90
C PHE A 85 10.03 -7.12 -16.37
N THR A 86 10.86 -8.00 -15.81
CA THR A 86 11.04 -8.17 -14.35
C THR A 86 9.72 -8.29 -13.58
N LEU A 87 8.78 -9.11 -14.10
CA LEU A 87 7.45 -9.24 -13.53
C LEU A 87 7.53 -9.92 -12.15
N ARG A 88 7.03 -9.23 -11.12
CA ARG A 88 6.97 -9.77 -9.76
C ARG A 88 6.03 -10.97 -9.68
N ARG A 89 6.50 -12.00 -8.98
CA ARG A 89 5.75 -13.25 -8.67
C ARG A 89 5.39 -13.39 -7.21
N GLU A 90 6.11 -12.67 -6.35
CA GLU A 90 5.85 -12.66 -4.92
C GLU A 90 4.39 -12.25 -4.70
N LYS A 91 3.68 -13.08 -3.95
CA LYS A 91 2.34 -12.75 -3.50
C LYS A 91 2.48 -11.60 -2.52
N THR A 92 1.70 -10.55 -2.72
CA THR A 92 1.56 -9.51 -1.71
C THR A 92 0.95 -10.12 -0.46
N ALA A 93 1.41 -9.68 0.70
CA ALA A 93 0.85 -10.11 1.98
C ALA A 93 -0.68 -9.91 1.97
N LYS A 94 -1.40 -10.88 2.52
CA LYS A 94 -2.87 -10.86 2.58
C LYS A 94 -3.35 -10.57 4.00
N PRO A 95 -3.38 -9.30 4.44
CA PRO A 95 -3.73 -8.97 5.82
C PRO A 95 -5.13 -9.46 6.20
N VAL A 96 -5.24 -10.13 7.35
CA VAL A 96 -6.51 -10.64 7.88
C VAL A 96 -6.90 -9.83 9.09
N LEU A 97 -8.11 -9.29 9.06
CA LEU A 97 -8.65 -8.45 10.13
C LEU A 97 -9.34 -9.31 11.19
N GLY A 98 -8.97 -9.12 12.46
CA GLY A 98 -9.58 -9.76 13.62
C GLY A 98 -10.56 -8.86 14.39
N ALA A 99 -11.19 -9.40 15.43
CA ALA A 99 -12.09 -8.62 16.29
C ALA A 99 -11.36 -7.46 17.02
N ASP A 100 -10.12 -7.69 17.46
CA ASP A 100 -9.32 -6.67 18.13
C ASP A 100 -8.95 -5.52 17.17
N ASP A 101 -8.65 -5.85 15.91
CA ASP A 101 -8.39 -4.86 14.86
C ASP A 101 -9.64 -4.01 14.58
N LEU A 102 -10.82 -4.62 14.57
CA LEU A 102 -12.10 -3.93 14.38
C LEU A 102 -12.37 -2.94 15.53
N ILE A 103 -12.17 -3.37 16.78
CA ILE A 103 -12.30 -2.50 17.95
C ILE A 103 -11.30 -1.35 17.87
N LEU A 104 -10.04 -1.63 17.52
CA LEU A 104 -9.01 -0.60 17.34
C LEU A 104 -9.42 0.43 16.29
N LEU A 105 -9.89 -0.03 15.12
CA LEU A 105 -10.36 0.84 14.03
C LEU A 105 -11.55 1.70 14.42
N LEU A 106 -12.58 1.11 15.03
CA LEU A 106 -13.77 1.84 15.44
C LEU A 106 -13.47 2.82 16.57
N THR A 107 -12.64 2.43 17.53
CA THR A 107 -12.21 3.32 18.62
C THR A 107 -11.40 4.48 18.05
N HIS A 108 -10.48 4.23 17.11
CA HIS A 108 -9.76 5.31 16.43
C HIS A 108 -10.71 6.23 15.65
N HIS A 109 -11.63 5.66 14.87
CA HIS A 109 -12.62 6.40 14.09
C HIS A 109 -13.47 7.36 14.93
N TRP A 110 -13.93 6.90 16.10
CA TRP A 110 -14.80 7.69 16.98
C TRP A 110 -14.03 8.64 17.90
N ALA A 111 -12.87 8.25 18.42
CA ALA A 111 -12.15 9.00 19.45
C ALA A 111 -10.94 9.79 18.97
N ARG A 112 -10.34 9.43 17.83
CA ARG A 112 -9.00 9.92 17.45
C ARG A 112 -8.92 10.49 16.04
N ASP A 113 -9.79 10.07 15.14
CA ASP A 113 -9.78 10.54 13.76
C ASP A 113 -10.08 12.05 13.71
N THR A 114 -9.10 12.87 13.37
CA THR A 114 -9.28 14.33 13.22
C THR A 114 -9.80 14.71 11.84
N SER A 115 -10.06 13.74 10.97
CA SER A 115 -10.54 14.01 9.63
C SER A 115 -11.96 14.57 9.64
N ILE A 116 -12.17 15.57 8.79
CA ILE A 116 -13.48 16.15 8.53
C ILE A 116 -14.18 15.29 7.47
N PHE A 117 -15.44 14.94 7.73
CA PHE A 117 -16.30 14.30 6.76
C PHE A 117 -17.22 15.35 6.12
N PRO A 118 -17.61 15.17 4.85
CA PRO A 118 -18.62 16.01 4.21
C PRO A 118 -19.88 16.22 5.05
N THR A 119 -20.37 15.14 5.66
CA THR A 119 -21.42 15.15 6.67
C THR A 119 -21.08 14.12 7.75
N GLU A 120 -21.51 14.34 8.99
CA GLU A 120 -21.30 13.36 10.06
C GLU A 120 -22.10 12.06 9.85
N ASP A 121 -23.11 12.10 8.99
CA ASP A 121 -23.80 10.91 8.48
C ASP A 121 -22.85 9.98 7.71
N GLN A 122 -21.88 10.52 6.95
CA GLN A 122 -20.85 9.70 6.30
C GLN A 122 -19.84 9.10 7.30
N ARG A 123 -19.60 9.77 8.43
CA ARG A 123 -18.81 9.19 9.54
C ARG A 123 -19.53 7.98 10.12
N LEU A 124 -20.84 8.08 10.37
CA LEU A 124 -21.65 6.96 10.83
C LEU A 124 -21.73 5.84 9.77
N ALA A 125 -21.86 6.20 8.49
CA ALA A 125 -21.88 5.25 7.38
C ALA A 125 -20.59 4.42 7.32
N LEU A 126 -19.41 5.05 7.47
CA LEU A 126 -18.13 4.32 7.46
C LEU A 126 -18.07 3.25 8.56
N ALA A 127 -18.43 3.60 9.79
CA ALA A 127 -18.47 2.66 10.92
C ALA A 127 -19.46 1.51 10.66
N THR A 128 -20.65 1.84 10.16
CA THR A 128 -21.69 0.86 9.85
C THR A 128 -21.26 -0.10 8.74
N ILE A 129 -20.63 0.42 7.67
CA ILE A 129 -20.12 -0.40 6.57
C ILE A 129 -19.02 -1.35 7.07
N MET A 130 -18.12 -0.91 7.94
CA MET A 130 -17.10 -1.80 8.53
C MET A 130 -17.72 -2.97 9.31
N LEU A 131 -18.77 -2.72 10.10
CA LEU A 131 -19.52 -3.76 10.81
C LEU A 131 -20.25 -4.71 9.86
N LEU A 132 -20.89 -4.20 8.81
CA LEU A 132 -21.56 -5.07 7.83
C LEU A 132 -20.55 -5.90 7.04
N LEU A 133 -19.40 -5.35 6.68
CA LEU A 133 -18.33 -6.08 5.99
C LEU A 133 -17.78 -7.22 6.82
N ILE A 134 -17.47 -7.01 8.11
CA ILE A 134 -16.88 -8.07 8.96
C ILE A 134 -17.88 -9.15 9.34
N TYR A 135 -19.17 -8.82 9.51
CA TYR A 135 -20.17 -9.80 9.92
C TYR A 135 -20.78 -10.58 8.75
N THR A 136 -20.72 -10.06 7.53
CA THR A 136 -21.27 -10.75 6.35
C THR A 136 -20.21 -11.27 5.40
N GLY A 137 -18.99 -10.72 5.46
CA GLY A 137 -17.94 -11.00 4.48
C GLY A 137 -18.31 -10.54 3.07
N CYS A 138 -19.34 -9.72 2.89
CA CYS A 138 -19.82 -9.31 1.57
C CYS A 138 -18.78 -8.47 0.80
N ARG A 139 -18.99 -8.34 -0.52
CA ARG A 139 -18.18 -7.39 -1.30
C ARG A 139 -18.71 -5.97 -1.06
N PRO A 140 -17.83 -4.96 -1.04
CA PRO A 140 -18.23 -3.57 -0.78
C PRO A 140 -19.25 -3.06 -1.82
N ALA A 141 -19.14 -3.50 -3.08
CA ALA A 141 -20.09 -3.20 -4.15
C ALA A 141 -21.54 -3.68 -3.90
N GLU A 142 -21.78 -4.48 -2.85
CA GLU A 142 -23.13 -4.87 -2.42
C GLU A 142 -23.74 -3.85 -1.46
N LEU A 143 -22.89 -3.09 -0.76
CA LEU A 143 -23.28 -2.07 0.21
C LEU A 143 -23.31 -0.67 -0.42
N VAL A 144 -22.36 -0.38 -1.30
CA VAL A 144 -22.15 0.94 -1.94
C VAL A 144 -22.16 0.81 -3.46
N ASP A 145 -22.41 1.90 -4.16
CA ASP A 145 -22.51 1.91 -5.62
C ASP A 145 -21.15 1.68 -6.28
N ALA A 146 -21.11 0.65 -7.14
CA ALA A 146 -19.93 0.26 -7.91
C ALA A 146 -19.83 0.95 -9.28
N ALA A 147 -20.74 1.88 -9.61
CA ALA A 147 -20.72 2.57 -10.88
C ALA A 147 -19.38 3.30 -11.11
N LYS A 148 -18.62 2.82 -12.11
CA LYS A 148 -17.53 3.58 -12.71
C LYS A 148 -18.18 4.70 -13.51
N GLY A 149 -17.96 5.95 -13.12
CA GLY A 149 -18.64 7.12 -13.70
C GLY A 149 -18.76 7.02 -15.21
N LYS A 150 -19.99 7.04 -15.73
CA LYS A 150 -20.21 7.22 -17.17
C LYS A 150 -19.65 8.60 -17.51
N ILE A 151 -18.71 8.66 -18.46
CA ILE A 151 -18.39 9.91 -19.15
C ILE A 151 -19.68 10.34 -19.83
N ALA A 152 -20.39 11.30 -19.23
CA ALA A 152 -21.56 11.91 -19.83
C ALA A 152 -21.08 12.73 -21.04
N ILE A 153 -21.23 12.16 -22.22
CA ILE A 153 -21.19 12.93 -23.46
C ILE A 153 -22.47 13.77 -23.46
N GLY A 154 -22.31 15.07 -23.19
CA GLY A 154 -23.34 16.08 -23.43
C GLY A 154 -24.18 16.47 -22.21
N ARG A 155 -23.67 17.42 -21.43
CA ARG A 155 -24.36 18.68 -21.08
C ARG A 155 -23.40 19.52 -20.24
N ASP A 156 -23.29 20.78 -20.62
CA ASP A 156 -22.47 21.81 -20.01
C ASP A 156 -22.92 22.03 -18.55
N GLN A 157 -22.22 21.39 -17.62
CA GLN A 157 -22.26 21.70 -16.19
C GLN A 157 -20.81 21.76 -15.70
N THR A 158 -20.35 23.00 -15.61
CA THR A 158 -19.06 23.42 -15.10
C THR A 158 -19.06 23.25 -13.59
N TYR A 159 -18.51 22.14 -13.10
CA TYR A 159 -17.67 22.06 -11.91
C TYR A 159 -16.81 20.79 -12.04
N GLU A 160 -15.51 20.96 -11.88
CA GLU A 160 -14.48 19.94 -12.03
C GLU A 160 -14.65 18.87 -10.94
N ASP A 161 -15.38 17.78 -11.25
CA ASP A 161 -15.22 16.51 -10.54
C ASP A 161 -13.86 15.96 -11.00
N ASP A 162 -12.83 16.29 -10.23
CA ASP A 162 -11.50 15.75 -10.37
C ASP A 162 -11.63 14.25 -10.60
N ASN A 163 -11.21 13.82 -11.78
CA ASN A 163 -11.08 12.43 -12.20
C ASN A 163 -9.99 11.74 -11.35
N TRP A 164 -10.23 11.62 -10.04
CA TRP A 164 -9.27 11.16 -9.04
C TRP A 164 -9.13 9.63 -9.07
N ASP A 165 -10.04 8.89 -9.69
CA ASP A 165 -10.12 7.45 -9.43
C ASP A 165 -9.70 6.53 -10.58
N ASN A 166 -9.28 7.04 -11.74
CA ASN A 166 -8.95 6.17 -12.88
C ASN A 166 -7.56 5.50 -12.83
N GLU A 167 -6.70 5.85 -11.88
CA GLU A 167 -5.38 5.19 -11.71
C GLU A 167 -5.18 4.57 -10.32
N CYS A 168 -6.12 4.75 -9.39
CA CYS A 168 -6.05 4.15 -8.05
C CYS A 168 -6.39 2.65 -8.05
N GLU A 169 -7.03 2.14 -9.11
CA GLU A 169 -7.29 0.70 -9.32
C GLU A 169 -6.05 -0.08 -9.83
N GLY A 170 -4.88 0.57 -9.94
CA GLY A 170 -3.71 -0.01 -10.59
C GLY A 170 -2.74 -0.81 -9.72
N LEU A 171 -2.71 -0.61 -8.39
CA LEU A 171 -1.53 -1.03 -7.60
C LEU A 171 -1.77 -1.84 -6.33
N ASP A 172 -3.02 -2.11 -5.93
CA ASP A 172 -3.27 -3.06 -4.84
C ASP A 172 -4.66 -3.68 -4.94
N GLU A 173 -5.03 -4.09 -6.15
CA GLU A 173 -6.01 -5.15 -6.26
C GLU A 173 -5.22 -6.45 -6.10
N THR A 174 -5.36 -7.11 -4.95
CA THR A 174 -5.47 -8.56 -4.96
C THR A 174 -6.66 -8.88 -5.87
N LYS A 175 -6.45 -8.80 -7.19
CA LYS A 175 -7.42 -9.24 -8.19
C LYS A 175 -7.64 -10.69 -7.84
N ASP A 176 -8.86 -10.99 -7.38
CA ASP A 176 -9.32 -12.34 -7.14
C ASP A 176 -8.84 -13.21 -8.31
N ASP A 177 -7.81 -14.03 -8.08
CA ASP A 177 -7.51 -15.20 -8.89
C ASP A 177 -8.63 -16.21 -8.60
N ASP A 178 -9.88 -15.85 -8.89
CA ASP A 178 -10.97 -16.79 -9.06
C ASP A 178 -10.81 -17.31 -10.49
N PRO A 179 -10.19 -18.49 -10.70
CA PRO A 179 -10.29 -19.09 -12.00
C PRO A 179 -11.77 -19.45 -12.18
N ILE A 180 -12.42 -18.78 -13.12
CA ILE A 180 -13.73 -19.20 -13.61
C ILE A 180 -13.49 -20.50 -14.39
N TYR A 181 -13.37 -21.62 -13.68
CA TYR A 181 -13.55 -22.95 -14.21
C TYR A 181 -14.97 -23.37 -13.90
N GLU A 182 -15.84 -23.06 -14.86
CA GLU A 182 -17.04 -23.81 -15.26
C GLU A 182 -17.81 -22.91 -16.23
N ASN A 183 -17.61 -23.15 -17.53
CA ASN A 183 -18.66 -22.82 -18.48
C ASN A 183 -19.73 -23.92 -18.36
N PRO A 184 -21.03 -23.57 -18.40
CA PRO A 184 -22.09 -24.56 -18.56
C PRO A 184 -21.94 -25.36 -19.86
N GLU A 185 -22.48 -26.58 -19.85
CA GLU A 185 -22.66 -27.44 -21.00
C GLU A 185 -23.39 -26.74 -22.17
N PRO A 186 -23.15 -27.16 -23.42
CA PRO A 186 -23.19 -26.30 -24.59
C PRO A 186 -24.58 -26.17 -25.24
N TRP A 187 -25.64 -25.75 -24.56
CA TRP A 187 -26.97 -25.60 -25.21
C TRP A 187 -27.89 -24.46 -24.73
N VAL A 188 -27.37 -23.38 -24.15
CA VAL A 188 -28.23 -22.20 -23.87
C VAL A 188 -27.99 -21.12 -24.92
N ASP A 189 -28.82 -21.15 -25.96
CA ASP A 189 -28.87 -20.13 -27.02
C ASP A 189 -29.41 -18.80 -26.45
N PRO A 190 -28.64 -17.70 -26.45
CA PRO A 190 -29.11 -16.40 -25.99
C PRO A 190 -29.88 -15.71 -27.12
N LYS A 191 -31.00 -16.29 -27.53
CA LYS A 191 -31.98 -15.66 -28.42
C LYS A 191 -33.41 -16.02 -28.00
N ILE A 192 -33.87 -15.40 -26.94
CA ILE A 192 -35.29 -15.01 -26.81
C ILE A 192 -35.29 -13.57 -26.29
N SER A 193 -35.43 -12.62 -27.22
CA SER A 193 -36.10 -11.37 -26.92
C SER A 193 -37.61 -11.65 -26.93
N ASP A 194 -38.35 -10.78 -26.26
CA ASP A 194 -39.81 -10.64 -26.29
C ASP A 194 -40.53 -11.29 -25.12
N TYR A 195 -40.59 -10.52 -24.02
CA TYR A 195 -41.86 -10.28 -23.32
C TYR A 195 -41.91 -8.78 -23.00
N ASP A 196 -42.55 -8.04 -23.90
CA ASP A 196 -43.33 -6.86 -23.53
C ASP A 196 -44.49 -7.37 -22.68
N ASP A 197 -44.49 -7.08 -21.38
CA ASP A 197 -45.73 -6.97 -20.60
C ASP A 197 -45.81 -5.55 -20.08
N LYS A 198 -46.83 -4.85 -20.58
CA LYS A 198 -47.34 -3.61 -20.03
C LYS A 198 -48.23 -3.92 -18.84
N ASP A 199 -48.30 -2.93 -17.96
CA ASP A 199 -49.13 -2.79 -16.76
C ASP A 199 -48.48 -3.31 -15.48
N ASP A 200 -47.78 -2.39 -14.79
CA ASP A 200 -47.72 -2.39 -13.33
C ASP A 200 -47.62 -0.93 -12.85
N GLU A 201 -48.57 -0.55 -12.00
CA GLU A 201 -48.69 0.70 -11.24
C GLU A 201 -47.34 1.15 -10.67
N ASP A 202 -46.93 2.41 -10.85
CA ASP A 202 -45.82 3.14 -10.20
C ASP A 202 -44.95 2.35 -9.18
N ILE A 203 -44.30 1.25 -9.62
CA ILE A 203 -43.34 0.53 -8.80
C ILE A 203 -42.08 1.37 -8.86
N LEU A 204 -41.74 2.03 -7.74
CA LEU A 204 -40.45 2.70 -7.57
C LEU A 204 -39.34 1.74 -8.02
N THR A 205 -38.74 2.01 -9.18
CA THR A 205 -37.66 1.17 -9.72
C THR A 205 -36.37 1.53 -8.98
N ARG A 206 -35.65 0.51 -8.52
CA ARG A 206 -34.41 0.68 -7.76
C ARG A 206 -33.32 1.28 -8.67
N GLU A 207 -32.90 2.51 -8.39
CA GLU A 207 -31.89 3.22 -9.21
C GLU A 207 -30.49 2.61 -9.07
N TYR A 208 -30.11 2.22 -7.84
CA TYR A 208 -28.77 1.72 -7.52
C TYR A 208 -28.80 0.26 -7.06
N LYS A 209 -27.85 -0.54 -7.56
CA LYS A 209 -27.56 -1.89 -7.03
C LYS A 209 -26.72 -1.83 -5.74
N ALA A 210 -27.11 -0.96 -4.81
CA ALA A 210 -26.46 -0.73 -3.51
C ALA A 210 -27.48 -0.96 -2.38
N PHE A 211 -27.03 -1.26 -1.17
CA PHE A 211 -27.88 -1.67 -0.04
C PHE A 211 -28.97 -0.65 0.34
N CYS A 212 -30.22 -1.10 0.39
CA CYS A 212 -31.44 -0.28 0.58
C CYS A 212 -32.28 -0.77 1.78
N TYR A 213 -33.25 0.03 2.21
CA TYR A 213 -34.18 -0.35 3.31
C TYR A 213 -34.95 -1.65 3.04
N GLU A 214 -35.34 -1.91 1.79
CA GLU A 214 -36.03 -3.16 1.43
C GLU A 214 -35.21 -4.42 1.70
N ASP A 215 -33.88 -4.30 1.77
CA ASP A 215 -32.98 -5.41 2.05
C ASP A 215 -32.92 -5.74 3.56
N ILE A 216 -33.56 -4.92 4.41
CA ILE A 216 -33.53 -5.01 5.88
C ILE A 216 -34.91 -5.40 6.41
N ARG A 217 -34.94 -6.40 7.29
CA ARG A 217 -36.10 -6.67 8.16
C ARG A 217 -35.69 -6.50 9.61
N LEU A 218 -36.30 -5.52 10.28
CA LEU A 218 -36.08 -5.28 11.70
C LEU A 218 -37.25 -5.82 12.51
N TRP A 219 -36.97 -6.63 13.50
CA TRP A 219 -37.94 -7.33 14.32
C TRP A 219 -37.81 -6.94 15.78
N ILE A 220 -38.94 -6.77 16.45
CA ILE A 220 -39.04 -6.83 17.91
C ILE A 220 -39.53 -8.25 18.25
N VAL A 221 -38.72 -9.03 18.95
CA VAL A 221 -38.96 -10.45 19.23
C VAL A 221 -39.13 -10.64 20.72
N ARG A 222 -40.21 -11.33 21.13
CA ARG A 222 -40.46 -11.63 22.53
C ARG A 222 -39.34 -12.51 23.08
N ASN A 223 -38.83 -12.14 24.23
CA ASN A 223 -37.84 -12.97 24.90
C ASN A 223 -38.50 -14.25 25.44
N PRO A 224 -37.94 -15.44 25.15
CA PRO A 224 -38.49 -16.69 25.66
C PRO A 224 -38.46 -16.79 27.18
N THR A 225 -37.58 -16.04 27.85
CA THR A 225 -37.48 -16.01 29.31
C THR A 225 -38.57 -15.12 29.92
N PRO A 226 -39.48 -15.66 30.78
CA PRO A 226 -40.54 -14.87 31.38
C PRO A 226 -39.99 -13.72 32.25
N GLY A 227 -40.54 -12.52 32.05
CA GLY A 227 -40.15 -11.31 32.81
C GLY A 227 -38.95 -10.56 32.25
N GLU A 228 -38.26 -11.10 31.24
CA GLU A 228 -37.21 -10.37 30.52
C GLU A 228 -37.80 -9.50 29.40
N ARG A 229 -37.05 -8.46 28.99
CA ARG A 229 -37.46 -7.56 27.91
C ARG A 229 -37.44 -8.27 26.55
N ASP A 230 -38.30 -7.82 25.63
CA ASP A 230 -38.20 -8.18 24.21
C ASP A 230 -36.84 -7.80 23.62
N LEU A 231 -36.42 -8.44 22.53
CA LEU A 231 -35.12 -8.24 21.88
C LEU A 231 -35.29 -7.74 20.44
N LEU A 232 -34.35 -6.92 19.96
CA LEU A 232 -34.28 -6.58 18.56
C LEU A 232 -33.50 -7.66 17.77
N GLY A 233 -34.11 -8.12 16.68
CA GLY A 233 -33.47 -8.97 15.67
C GLY A 233 -33.46 -8.25 14.32
N MET A 234 -32.41 -8.42 13.53
CA MET A 234 -32.33 -7.83 12.20
C MET A 234 -31.90 -8.88 11.18
N GLU A 235 -32.61 -8.94 10.07
CA GLU A 235 -32.24 -9.73 8.90
C GLU A 235 -31.77 -8.79 7.80
N ILE A 236 -30.63 -9.10 7.17
CA ILE A 236 -30.14 -8.39 6.00
C ILE A 236 -30.01 -9.38 4.85
N THR A 237 -30.73 -9.12 3.76
CA THR A 237 -30.68 -9.95 2.55
C THR A 237 -29.88 -9.25 1.47
N LEU A 238 -28.70 -9.79 1.15
CA LEU A 238 -27.84 -9.26 0.11
C LEU A 238 -28.06 -10.03 -1.20
N ALA A 239 -28.77 -9.40 -2.15
CA ALA A 239 -29.13 -10.02 -3.43
C ALA A 239 -28.27 -9.53 -4.62
N HIS A 240 -27.73 -8.31 -4.57
CA HIS A 240 -27.02 -7.68 -5.70
C HIS A 240 -25.51 -7.96 -5.71
N HIS A 241 -25.13 -9.23 -5.62
CA HIS A 241 -23.73 -9.63 -5.64
C HIS A 241 -23.13 -9.70 -7.06
N LYS A 242 -21.79 -9.78 -7.12
CA LYS A 242 -21.05 -9.98 -8.38
C LYS A 242 -21.60 -11.23 -9.09
N GLY A 243 -22.03 -11.06 -10.35
CA GLY A 243 -22.58 -12.16 -11.17
C GLY A 243 -24.04 -12.52 -10.88
N ALA A 244 -24.75 -11.81 -9.98
CA ALA A 244 -26.13 -12.10 -9.60
C ALA A 244 -27.10 -12.13 -10.79
N ASN A 245 -26.88 -11.31 -11.83
CA ASN A 245 -27.69 -11.33 -13.05
C ASN A 245 -27.69 -12.70 -13.77
N ARG A 246 -26.64 -13.52 -13.56
CA ARG A 246 -26.49 -14.84 -14.20
C ARG A 246 -26.82 -15.97 -13.24
N ASN A 247 -26.37 -15.86 -12.00
CA ASN A 247 -26.57 -16.89 -10.98
C ASN A 247 -26.96 -16.18 -9.67
N PRO A 248 -28.25 -15.87 -9.48
CA PRO A 248 -28.71 -15.17 -8.29
C PRO A 248 -28.58 -16.09 -7.07
N LYS A 249 -27.80 -15.64 -6.08
CA LYS A 249 -27.61 -16.30 -4.79
C LYS A 249 -27.85 -15.29 -3.67
N PRO A 250 -29.11 -14.85 -3.45
CA PRO A 250 -29.42 -14.01 -2.30
C PRO A 250 -29.01 -14.72 -1.01
N THR A 251 -28.42 -13.98 -0.08
CA THR A 251 -27.95 -14.53 1.19
C THR A 251 -28.45 -13.64 2.31
N THR A 252 -29.17 -14.23 3.25
CA THR A 252 -29.73 -13.55 4.41
C THR A 252 -28.86 -13.80 5.62
N PHE A 253 -28.43 -12.71 6.26
CA PHE A 253 -27.64 -12.71 7.49
C PHE A 253 -28.52 -12.26 8.65
N LEU A 254 -28.36 -12.92 9.80
CA LEU A 254 -29.10 -12.63 11.02
C LEU A 254 -28.19 -11.87 12.00
N PHE A 255 -28.74 -10.85 12.62
CA PHE A 255 -28.07 -10.01 13.61
C PHE A 255 -28.93 -9.92 14.87
N HIS A 256 -28.27 -9.94 16.01
CA HIS A 256 -28.86 -9.66 17.31
C HIS A 256 -28.20 -8.42 17.92
N GLU A 257 -28.77 -7.95 19.03
CA GLU A 257 -28.19 -6.85 19.79
C GLU A 257 -26.83 -7.26 20.40
N GLU A 258 -25.81 -6.41 20.25
CA GLU A 258 -24.50 -6.58 20.91
C GLU A 258 -24.41 -5.68 22.15
N ALA A 259 -23.79 -6.15 23.23
CA ALA A 259 -23.70 -5.42 24.49
C ALA A 259 -22.89 -4.13 24.34
N LEU A 260 -21.82 -4.17 23.53
CA LEU A 260 -21.01 -3.02 23.15
C LEU A 260 -21.67 -2.30 21.94
N PRO A 261 -22.21 -1.07 22.11
CA PRO A 261 -22.88 -0.38 21.00
C PRO A 261 -21.96 -0.09 19.81
N ILE A 262 -20.66 0.07 20.04
CA ILE A 262 -19.64 0.26 18.99
C ILE A 262 -19.55 -0.94 18.04
N LEU A 263 -19.91 -2.14 18.50
CA LEU A 263 -19.93 -3.38 17.71
C LEU A 263 -21.34 -3.78 17.26
N CYS A 264 -22.37 -2.97 17.55
CA CYS A 264 -23.77 -3.34 17.33
C CYS A 264 -24.31 -2.77 16.00
N PRO A 265 -24.39 -3.55 14.91
CA PRO A 265 -24.92 -3.06 13.63
C PRO A 265 -26.41 -2.71 13.71
N VAL A 266 -27.17 -3.39 14.59
CA VAL A 266 -28.59 -3.09 14.84
C VAL A 266 -28.76 -1.65 15.33
N SER A 267 -27.94 -1.21 16.28
CA SER A 267 -27.96 0.17 16.81
C SER A 267 -27.61 1.20 15.72
N HIS A 268 -26.64 0.89 14.87
CA HIS A 268 -26.23 1.78 13.78
C HIS A 268 -27.34 1.93 12.72
N ILE A 269 -27.93 0.81 12.28
CA ILE A 269 -29.05 0.83 11.31
C ILE A 269 -30.27 1.53 11.91
N LEU A 270 -30.55 1.33 13.20
CA LEU A 270 -31.66 1.99 13.87
C LEU A 270 -31.47 3.51 13.95
N ALA A 271 -30.25 3.99 14.20
CA ALA A 271 -29.94 5.41 14.17
C ALA A 271 -30.18 6.02 12.78
N ILE A 272 -29.73 5.35 11.71
CA ILE A 272 -29.95 5.79 10.33
C ILE A 272 -31.46 5.81 10.01
N ALA A 273 -32.20 4.78 10.41
CA ALA A 273 -33.65 4.68 10.18
C ALA A 273 -34.46 5.76 10.89
N ILE A 274 -34.09 6.10 12.13
CA ILE A 274 -34.72 7.19 12.90
C ILE A 274 -34.43 8.53 12.21
N ARG A 275 -33.16 8.80 11.87
CA ARG A 275 -32.76 10.04 11.18
C ARG A 275 -33.48 10.23 9.85
N ASP A 276 -33.68 9.16 9.10
CA ASP A 276 -34.35 9.19 7.81
C ASP A 276 -35.89 9.24 7.92
N ASN A 277 -36.43 9.19 9.13
CA ASN A 277 -37.86 9.06 9.40
C ASN A 277 -38.47 7.89 8.59
N ALA A 278 -37.77 6.74 8.58
CA ALA A 278 -38.04 5.63 7.69
C ALA A 278 -39.06 4.61 8.24
N ILE A 279 -39.38 4.66 9.53
CA ILE A 279 -40.35 3.76 10.16
C ILE A 279 -41.78 4.17 9.77
N LYS A 280 -42.61 3.20 9.36
CA LYS A 280 -43.98 3.43 8.88
C LYS A 280 -44.92 4.00 9.95
N VAL A 281 -44.72 3.60 11.21
CA VAL A 281 -45.52 4.04 12.34
C VAL A 281 -44.91 5.31 12.94
N ASP A 282 -45.73 6.34 13.15
CA ASP A 282 -45.29 7.58 13.78
C ASP A 282 -44.91 7.38 15.26
N GLY A 283 -44.10 8.29 15.81
CA GLY A 283 -43.67 8.26 17.21
C GLY A 283 -42.33 7.55 17.47
N PHE A 284 -41.74 6.90 16.46
CA PHE A 284 -40.40 6.32 16.52
C PHE A 284 -39.30 7.31 16.10
N THR A 285 -39.32 8.52 16.69
CA THR A 285 -38.30 9.57 16.46
C THR A 285 -37.11 9.46 17.42
N HIS A 286 -37.17 8.53 18.38
CA HIS A 286 -36.14 8.25 19.38
C HIS A 286 -35.96 6.74 19.54
N ALA A 287 -34.84 6.32 20.13
CA ALA A 287 -34.52 4.91 20.30
C ALA A 287 -35.39 4.22 21.37
N LYS A 288 -35.73 4.92 22.46
CA LYS A 288 -36.39 4.34 23.65
C LYS A 288 -37.60 3.45 23.36
N PRO A 289 -38.56 3.81 22.47
CA PRO A 289 -39.73 2.97 22.18
C PRO A 289 -39.39 1.54 21.70
N PHE A 290 -38.25 1.34 21.02
CA PHE A 290 -37.80 0.02 20.58
C PHE A 290 -37.33 -0.89 21.72
N PHE A 291 -37.03 -0.30 22.88
CA PHE A 291 -36.50 -1.01 24.05
C PHE A 291 -37.49 -1.11 25.21
N THR A 292 -38.70 -0.55 25.05
CA THR A 292 -39.76 -0.57 26.07
C THR A 292 -40.98 -1.40 25.66
N SER A 293 -40.87 -2.20 24.60
CA SER A 293 -41.94 -3.09 24.18
C SER A 293 -42.18 -4.19 25.22
N ASN A 294 -43.41 -4.71 25.22
CA ASN A 294 -43.82 -5.83 26.06
C ASN A 294 -44.80 -6.70 25.27
N LEU A 295 -44.26 -7.56 24.41
CA LEU A 295 -45.06 -8.47 23.59
C LEU A 295 -45.74 -9.54 24.47
N GLN A 296 -47.02 -9.78 24.19
CA GLN A 296 -47.88 -10.73 24.91
C GLN A 296 -48.41 -11.81 23.96
N ASP A 297 -48.73 -12.98 24.49
CA ASP A 297 -49.34 -14.05 23.69
C ASP A 297 -50.66 -13.58 23.04
N PRO A 298 -50.93 -13.96 21.77
CA PRO A 298 -50.18 -14.90 20.93
C PRO A 298 -49.02 -14.26 20.12
N THR A 299 -48.74 -12.97 20.30
CA THR A 299 -47.75 -12.21 19.52
C THR A 299 -46.33 -12.53 19.98
N LYS A 300 -45.59 -13.28 19.17
CA LYS A 300 -44.18 -13.65 19.46
C LYS A 300 -43.17 -12.68 18.88
N ALA A 301 -43.49 -11.99 17.81
CA ALA A 301 -42.62 -11.01 17.18
C ALA A 301 -43.44 -9.99 16.38
N VAL A 302 -42.90 -8.80 16.22
CA VAL A 302 -43.47 -7.70 15.42
C VAL A 302 -42.43 -7.22 14.43
N LEU A 303 -42.79 -7.19 13.14
CA LEU A 303 -41.98 -6.61 12.08
C LEU A 303 -42.13 -5.09 12.08
N VAL A 304 -41.01 -4.38 12.21
CA VAL A 304 -40.94 -2.93 11.98
C VAL A 304 -40.99 -2.69 10.48
N HIS A 305 -42.10 -2.13 10.00
CA HIS A 305 -42.28 -1.83 8.59
C HIS A 305 -41.64 -0.48 8.25
N TRP A 306 -40.94 -0.43 7.12
CA TRP A 306 -40.47 0.82 6.52
C TRP A 306 -41.61 1.53 5.79
N LYS A 307 -41.50 2.85 5.66
CA LYS A 307 -42.36 3.64 4.77
C LYS A 307 -42.16 3.19 3.31
N PRO A 308 -43.23 3.02 2.51
CA PRO A 308 -43.12 2.56 1.12
C PRO A 308 -42.13 3.36 0.27
N GLU A 309 -42.13 4.69 0.43
CA GLU A 309 -41.23 5.62 -0.27
C GLU A 309 -39.76 5.47 0.12
N LYS A 310 -39.44 4.81 1.25
CA LYS A 310 -38.06 4.57 1.70
C LYS A 310 -37.49 3.23 1.22
N LEU A 311 -38.32 2.28 0.78
CA LEU A 311 -37.87 0.92 0.46
C LEU A 311 -36.70 0.87 -0.52
N LYS A 312 -36.74 1.70 -1.58
CA LYS A 312 -35.69 1.76 -2.61
C LYS A 312 -34.57 2.76 -2.31
N VAL A 313 -34.64 3.48 -1.19
CA VAL A 313 -33.63 4.47 -0.81
C VAL A 313 -32.38 3.75 -0.30
N PRO A 314 -31.19 4.06 -0.84
CA PRO A 314 -29.94 3.50 -0.33
C PRO A 314 -29.70 3.91 1.13
N ILE A 315 -29.21 2.98 1.94
CA ILE A 315 -28.86 3.25 3.34
C ILE A 315 -27.66 4.20 3.42
N PHE A 316 -26.62 3.94 2.62
CA PHE A 316 -25.41 4.76 2.57
C PHE A 316 -25.48 5.70 1.36
N ARG A 317 -25.46 7.01 1.61
CA ARG A 317 -25.70 8.02 0.56
C ARG A 317 -24.55 9.02 0.44
N GLN A 318 -24.42 9.59 -0.75
CA GLN A 318 -23.42 10.61 -1.04
C GLN A 318 -23.74 11.93 -0.35
N ALA A 319 -22.72 12.68 0.01
CA ALA A 319 -22.88 14.10 0.31
C ALA A 319 -23.04 14.88 -1.00
N VAL A 320 -23.96 15.83 -1.01
CA VAL A 320 -24.27 16.70 -2.15
C VAL A 320 -24.37 18.14 -1.71
N TRP A 321 -23.92 19.06 -2.57
CA TRP A 321 -24.10 20.48 -2.33
C TRP A 321 -25.57 20.85 -2.49
N THR A 322 -26.13 21.41 -1.43
CA THR A 322 -27.44 22.06 -1.38
C THR A 322 -27.28 23.55 -1.13
N PHE A 323 -28.37 24.31 -1.24
CA PHE A 323 -28.37 25.75 -0.98
C PHE A 323 -27.82 26.09 0.42
N ASP A 324 -28.15 25.27 1.43
CA ASP A 324 -27.74 25.45 2.83
C ASP A 324 -26.35 24.88 3.14
N GLY A 325 -25.59 24.45 2.13
CA GLY A 325 -24.29 23.80 2.30
C GLY A 325 -24.31 22.32 1.94
N LEU A 326 -23.36 21.55 2.50
CA LEU A 326 -23.17 20.15 2.19
C LEU A 326 -24.13 19.29 3.01
N SER A 327 -24.94 18.46 2.35
CA SER A 327 -25.92 17.60 3.02
C SER A 327 -25.93 16.19 2.43
N THR A 328 -26.41 15.20 3.19
CA THR A 328 -26.57 13.86 2.64
C THR A 328 -27.67 13.88 1.58
N SER A 329 -27.39 13.31 0.42
CA SER A 329 -28.36 13.13 -0.65
C SER A 329 -29.54 12.30 -0.19
N GLU A 330 -30.74 12.61 -0.71
CA GLU A 330 -31.93 11.82 -0.43
C GLU A 330 -31.86 10.42 -1.07
N HIS A 331 -31.29 10.30 -2.28
CA HIS A 331 -31.36 9.08 -3.10
C HIS A 331 -30.03 8.59 -3.66
N LYS A 332 -28.98 9.43 -3.77
CA LYS A 332 -27.72 9.03 -4.40
C LYS A 332 -26.92 8.11 -3.49
N ALA A 333 -26.74 6.85 -3.90
CA ALA A 333 -25.91 5.89 -3.17
C ALA A 333 -24.46 6.34 -3.04
N LEU A 334 -23.83 6.03 -1.89
CA LEU A 334 -22.40 6.26 -1.65
C LEU A 334 -21.58 5.55 -2.72
N ARG A 335 -20.57 6.23 -3.28
CA ARG A 335 -19.69 5.64 -4.31
C ARG A 335 -18.65 4.74 -3.64
N TYR A 336 -18.31 3.66 -4.32
CA TYR A 336 -17.25 2.74 -3.89
C TYR A 336 -15.90 3.46 -3.66
N SER A 337 -15.52 4.38 -4.55
CA SER A 337 -14.25 5.10 -4.41
C SER A 337 -14.20 6.02 -3.19
N THR A 338 -15.30 6.71 -2.89
CA THR A 338 -15.44 7.52 -1.67
C THR A 338 -15.26 6.66 -0.41
N PHE A 339 -15.93 5.51 -0.35
CA PHE A 339 -15.77 4.56 0.75
C PHE A 339 -14.34 4.02 0.85
N ALA A 340 -13.74 3.60 -0.27
CA ALA A 340 -12.39 3.07 -0.30
C ALA A 340 -11.34 4.10 0.16
N TYR A 341 -11.53 5.38 -0.19
CA TYR A 341 -10.71 6.48 0.28
C TYR A 341 -10.80 6.66 1.80
N TYR A 342 -12.02 6.68 2.36
CA TYR A 342 -12.19 6.79 3.82
C TYR A 342 -11.56 5.62 4.56
N LEU A 343 -11.70 4.41 4.04
CA LEU A 343 -11.14 3.22 4.64
C LEU A 343 -9.60 3.22 4.61
N ASP A 344 -9.00 3.57 3.47
CA ASP A 344 -7.54 3.70 3.32
C ASP A 344 -7.04 4.75 4.33
N ARG A 345 -7.61 5.97 4.32
CA ARG A 345 -7.25 7.05 5.24
C ARG A 345 -7.31 6.61 6.70
N LEU A 346 -8.39 5.93 7.11
CA LEU A 346 -8.55 5.45 8.48
C LEU A 346 -7.48 4.42 8.85
N GLY A 347 -7.14 3.49 7.96
CA GLY A 347 -6.09 2.50 8.21
C GLY A 347 -4.71 3.13 8.43
N TRP A 348 -4.38 4.16 7.63
CA TRP A 348 -3.14 4.91 7.79
C TRP A 348 -3.10 5.67 9.12
N ALA A 349 -4.18 6.40 9.44
CA ALA A 349 -4.29 7.17 10.68
C ALA A 349 -4.27 6.27 11.92
N ALA A 350 -4.87 5.08 11.84
CA ALA A 350 -4.87 4.10 12.94
C ALA A 350 -3.51 3.47 13.21
N GLY A 351 -2.51 3.64 12.34
CA GLY A 351 -1.16 3.11 12.57
C GLY A 351 -0.89 1.74 11.92
N PHE A 352 -1.73 1.27 11.00
CA PHE A 352 -1.48 -0.02 10.34
C PHE A 352 -0.27 0.05 9.39
N ALA A 353 0.58 -0.97 9.43
CA ALA A 353 1.71 -1.13 8.51
C ALA A 353 1.25 -1.45 7.09
N GLN A 354 0.20 -2.26 6.96
CA GLN A 354 -0.36 -2.68 5.68
C GLN A 354 -1.62 -1.88 5.36
N LYS A 355 -1.89 -1.71 4.06
CA LYS A 355 -3.08 -1.00 3.57
C LYS A 355 -4.36 -1.68 4.05
N LEU A 356 -5.25 -0.90 4.67
CA LEU A 356 -6.59 -1.37 5.03
C LEU A 356 -7.50 -1.36 3.80
N THR A 357 -8.06 -2.52 3.46
CA THR A 357 -9.00 -2.68 2.33
C THR A 357 -10.22 -3.47 2.76
N SER A 358 -11.31 -3.37 2.01
CA SER A 358 -12.53 -4.18 2.26
C SER A 358 -12.26 -5.69 2.26
N TYR A 359 -11.24 -6.14 1.52
CA TYR A 359 -10.84 -7.55 1.48
C TYR A 359 -10.19 -8.02 2.79
N CYS A 360 -9.62 -7.11 3.60
CA CYS A 360 -9.14 -7.46 4.94
C CYS A 360 -10.29 -7.96 5.82
N PHE A 361 -11.45 -7.28 5.76
CA PHE A 361 -12.68 -7.67 6.46
C PHE A 361 -13.22 -8.99 5.94
N ARG A 362 -13.35 -9.14 4.61
CA ARG A 362 -13.83 -10.37 3.99
C ARG A 362 -12.96 -11.60 4.31
N ARG A 363 -11.62 -11.43 4.34
CA ARG A 363 -10.70 -12.47 4.83
C ARG A 363 -10.91 -12.74 6.31
N GLY A 364 -11.07 -11.70 7.13
CA GLY A 364 -11.41 -11.80 8.55
C GLY A 364 -12.64 -12.66 8.79
N THR A 365 -13.76 -12.35 8.12
CA THR A 365 -15.00 -13.14 8.18
C THR A 365 -14.77 -14.58 7.74
N GLY A 366 -14.16 -14.80 6.58
CA GLY A 366 -13.94 -16.14 6.04
C GLY A 366 -13.13 -17.01 7.00
N ASN A 367 -12.06 -16.48 7.59
CA ASN A 367 -11.26 -17.20 8.58
C ASN A 367 -12.00 -17.40 9.91
N ALA A 368 -12.79 -16.42 10.37
CA ALA A 368 -13.60 -16.59 11.59
C ALA A 368 -14.62 -17.72 11.44
N VAL A 369 -15.33 -17.77 10.30
CA VAL A 369 -16.34 -18.79 10.02
C VAL A 369 -15.72 -20.16 9.78
N ASP A 370 -14.55 -20.24 9.12
CA ASP A 370 -13.83 -21.50 8.88
C ASP A 370 -13.51 -22.28 10.17
N GLY A 371 -13.25 -21.56 11.27
CA GLY A 371 -13.01 -22.18 12.59
C GLY A 371 -14.27 -22.43 13.42
N ALA A 372 -15.43 -21.88 13.03
CA ALA A 372 -16.65 -21.87 13.84
C ALA A 372 -17.84 -22.62 13.21
N ALA A 373 -17.81 -22.88 11.90
CA ALA A 373 -18.90 -23.50 11.16
C ALA A 373 -18.37 -24.51 10.13
N THR A 374 -19.27 -25.23 9.47
CA THR A 374 -18.90 -26.17 8.41
C THR A 374 -18.39 -25.44 7.17
N THR A 375 -17.60 -26.12 6.34
CA THR A 375 -17.12 -25.59 5.05
C THR A 375 -18.27 -25.15 4.14
N ALA A 376 -19.41 -25.85 4.17
CA ALA A 376 -20.60 -25.48 3.42
C ALA A 376 -21.17 -24.13 3.88
N VAL A 377 -21.23 -23.87 5.19
CA VAL A 377 -21.67 -22.57 5.74
C VAL A 377 -20.67 -21.48 5.39
N ARG A 378 -19.36 -21.73 5.52
CA ARG A 378 -18.31 -20.79 5.12
C ARG A 378 -18.43 -20.41 3.64
N ASP A 379 -18.62 -21.39 2.76
CA ASP A 379 -18.74 -21.15 1.33
C ASP A 379 -20.08 -20.48 0.97
N GLN A 380 -21.15 -20.71 1.72
CA GLN A 380 -22.40 -19.95 1.62
C GLN A 380 -22.20 -18.48 2.00
N VAL A 381 -21.55 -18.19 3.14
CA VAL A 381 -21.23 -16.83 3.59
C VAL A 381 -20.38 -16.09 2.54
N MET A 382 -19.35 -16.76 2.03
CA MET A 382 -18.46 -16.18 1.03
C MET A 382 -19.05 -16.20 -0.39
N ARG A 383 -20.17 -16.90 -0.59
CA ARG A 383 -20.77 -17.23 -1.91
C ARG A 383 -19.79 -17.85 -2.89
N HIS A 384 -18.91 -18.72 -2.41
CA HIS A 384 -17.96 -19.47 -3.23
C HIS A 384 -18.59 -20.78 -3.73
N ASN A 385 -18.08 -21.30 -4.85
CA ASN A 385 -18.37 -22.67 -5.26
C ASN A 385 -17.50 -23.61 -4.40
N PRO A 386 -18.06 -24.56 -3.64
CA PRO A 386 -17.27 -25.50 -2.84
C PRO A 386 -16.23 -26.29 -3.65
N GLN A 387 -16.46 -26.48 -4.95
CA GLN A 387 -15.59 -27.26 -5.83
C GLN A 387 -14.35 -26.50 -6.32
N THR A 388 -14.33 -25.16 -6.22
CA THR A 388 -13.28 -24.34 -6.84
C THR A 388 -12.09 -24.04 -5.91
N GLY A 389 -12.18 -24.37 -4.61
CA GLY A 389 -11.09 -24.13 -3.66
C GLY A 389 -10.73 -22.65 -3.45
N VAL A 390 -11.63 -21.73 -3.84
CA VAL A 390 -11.39 -20.28 -3.85
C VAL A 390 -10.97 -19.74 -2.48
N PHE A 391 -11.60 -20.22 -1.41
CA PHE A 391 -11.23 -19.80 -0.05
C PHE A 391 -9.75 -20.09 0.23
N CYS A 392 -9.31 -21.33 -0.03
CA CYS A 392 -7.93 -21.76 0.20
C CYS A 392 -6.90 -21.04 -0.69
N GLY A 393 -7.27 -20.66 -1.92
CA GLY A 393 -6.36 -19.94 -2.81
C GLY A 393 -6.23 -18.44 -2.50
N SER A 394 -7.34 -17.81 -2.12
CA SER A 394 -7.47 -16.36 -2.14
C SER A 394 -7.70 -15.71 -0.76
N TYR A 395 -8.35 -16.42 0.16
CA TYR A 395 -8.91 -15.82 1.39
C TYR A 395 -8.39 -16.42 2.69
N ILE A 396 -7.85 -17.64 2.68
CA ILE A 396 -7.25 -18.26 3.85
C ILE A 396 -6.08 -17.39 4.36
N ASN A 397 -5.93 -17.32 5.68
CA ASN A 397 -4.78 -16.64 6.27
C ASN A 397 -3.49 -17.36 5.84
N GLU A 398 -2.50 -16.59 5.40
CA GLU A 398 -1.16 -17.12 5.07
C GLU A 398 -0.45 -17.60 6.34
N LYS A 399 -0.77 -17.00 7.48
CA LYS A 399 -0.34 -17.47 8.80
C LYS A 399 -1.25 -18.61 9.25
N VAL A 400 -0.63 -19.76 9.53
CA VAL A 400 -1.34 -20.93 10.06
C VAL A 400 -1.99 -20.55 11.40
N ARG A 401 -3.32 -20.64 11.48
CA ARG A 401 -4.10 -20.30 12.68
C ARG A 401 -4.11 -21.44 13.70
N PHE A 402 -2.94 -22.04 13.91
CA PHE A 402 -2.71 -23.17 14.79
C PHE A 402 -1.24 -23.22 15.20
N ILE A 403 -0.96 -23.33 16.49
CA ILE A 403 0.41 -23.43 16.98
C ILE A 403 0.82 -24.91 16.93
N VAL A 404 1.51 -25.29 15.85
CA VAL A 404 1.95 -26.68 15.62
C VAL A 404 2.85 -27.16 16.76
N GLN A 405 3.69 -26.28 17.31
CA GLN A 405 4.54 -26.60 18.45
C GLN A 405 3.74 -27.10 19.66
N ASP A 406 2.65 -26.40 20.01
CA ASP A 406 1.82 -26.76 21.16
C ASP A 406 1.20 -28.14 20.96
N ALA A 407 0.73 -28.45 19.75
CA ALA A 407 0.18 -29.76 19.43
C ALA A 407 1.22 -30.89 19.48
N VAL A 408 2.44 -30.64 18.98
CA VAL A 408 3.54 -31.63 19.03
C VAL A 408 3.99 -31.89 20.46
N LEU A 409 3.94 -30.87 21.34
CA LEU A 409 4.32 -30.96 22.74
C LEU A 409 3.16 -31.38 23.66
N ASP A 410 1.98 -31.70 23.10
CA ASP A 410 0.75 -32.01 23.83
C ASP A 410 0.39 -30.94 24.88
N GLN A 411 0.51 -29.67 24.48
CA GLN A 411 0.24 -28.49 25.30
C GLN A 411 -1.04 -27.76 24.84
N PRO A 412 -1.75 -27.09 25.76
CA PRO A 412 -2.87 -26.23 25.40
C PRO A 412 -2.36 -25.02 24.60
N THR A 413 -3.06 -24.70 23.50
CA THR A 413 -2.68 -23.56 22.66
C THR A 413 -2.89 -22.22 23.36
N ASN A 414 -1.87 -21.36 23.33
CA ASN A 414 -2.03 -19.98 23.79
C ASN A 414 -2.85 -19.16 22.77
N ILE A 415 -4.15 -19.05 23.01
CA ILE A 415 -5.11 -18.36 22.13
C ILE A 415 -4.76 -16.87 21.98
N GLY A 416 -4.31 -16.21 23.05
CA GLY A 416 -3.93 -14.79 23.01
C GLY A 416 -2.74 -14.55 22.09
N PHE A 417 -1.69 -15.37 22.23
CA PHE A 417 -0.52 -15.36 21.35
C PHE A 417 -0.93 -15.63 19.90
N LEU A 418 -1.72 -16.68 19.65
CA LEU A 418 -2.19 -17.01 18.30
C LEU A 418 -2.96 -15.84 17.66
N ARG A 419 -3.87 -15.22 18.41
CA ARG A 419 -4.64 -14.06 17.92
C ARG A 419 -3.74 -12.88 17.59
N ALA A 420 -2.79 -12.54 18.46
CA ALA A 420 -1.84 -11.46 18.21
C ALA A 420 -1.06 -11.72 16.92
N PHE A 421 -0.52 -12.94 16.73
CA PHE A 421 0.31 -13.23 15.57
C PHE A 421 -0.45 -13.37 14.25
N THR A 422 -1.75 -13.68 14.27
CA THR A 422 -2.53 -13.97 13.05
C THR A 422 -3.23 -12.77 12.43
N HIS A 423 -3.29 -11.63 13.11
CA HIS A 423 -4.07 -10.45 12.69
C HIS A 423 -3.20 -9.20 12.46
N MET A 424 -3.80 -8.10 12.00
CA MET A 424 -3.08 -6.89 11.59
C MET A 424 -2.54 -6.06 12.77
N SER A 425 -3.18 -6.16 13.94
CA SER A 425 -2.83 -5.38 15.14
C SER A 425 -1.41 -5.57 15.65
N LEU A 426 -0.76 -6.73 15.39
CA LEU A 426 0.59 -6.99 15.88
C LEU A 426 1.60 -5.92 15.45
N THR A 427 1.50 -5.49 14.19
CA THR A 427 2.40 -4.51 13.58
C THR A 427 1.78 -3.11 13.55
N CYS A 428 0.69 -2.89 14.29
CA CYS A 428 0.06 -1.58 14.39
C CYS A 428 0.90 -0.72 15.33
N ASP A 429 1.31 0.47 14.87
CA ASP A 429 1.98 1.46 15.71
C ASP A 429 1.28 2.81 15.54
N PRO A 430 0.61 3.33 16.60
CA PRO A 430 -0.09 4.61 16.53
C PRO A 430 0.87 5.81 16.35
N ARG A 431 2.18 5.61 16.51
CA ARG A 431 3.22 6.63 16.24
C ARG A 431 3.67 6.65 14.78
N ALA A 432 3.19 5.72 13.95
CA ALA A 432 3.60 5.62 12.56
C ALA A 432 3.21 6.91 11.79
N PRO A 433 4.16 7.52 11.05
CA PRO A 433 3.92 8.79 10.38
C PRO A 433 2.80 8.66 9.34
N ILE A 434 1.86 9.60 9.37
CA ILE A 434 0.77 9.68 8.39
C ILE A 434 1.30 10.31 7.09
N ASP A 435 2.10 11.37 7.18
CA ASP A 435 2.66 12.10 6.05
C ASP A 435 4.19 12.12 6.10
N VAL A 436 4.80 12.40 4.94
CA VAL A 436 6.25 12.51 4.80
C VAL A 436 6.64 13.95 5.17
N PRO A 437 7.60 14.15 6.10
CA PRO A 437 8.11 15.48 6.43
C PRO A 437 8.57 16.27 5.20
N GLU A 438 8.30 17.57 5.18
CA GLU A 438 8.55 18.42 4.01
C GLU A 438 10.06 18.53 3.70
N GLU A 439 10.91 18.45 4.73
CA GLU A 439 12.37 18.41 4.60
C GLU A 439 12.83 17.19 3.80
N ILE A 440 12.21 16.03 4.05
CA ILE A 440 12.52 14.77 3.35
C ILE A 440 12.03 14.87 1.90
N LEU A 441 10.84 15.41 1.67
CA LEU A 441 10.31 15.61 0.32
C LEU A 441 11.20 16.55 -0.51
N LYS A 442 11.69 17.64 0.08
CA LYS A 442 12.61 18.61 -0.57
C LYS A 442 13.98 18.03 -0.89
N ALA A 443 14.44 17.05 -0.11
CA ALA A 443 15.73 16.40 -0.33
C ALA A 443 15.72 15.37 -1.48
N LEU A 444 14.55 14.92 -1.92
CA LEU A 444 14.41 13.95 -3.00
C LEU A 444 14.62 14.60 -4.39
N PRO A 445 15.38 13.96 -5.30
CA PRO A 445 15.62 14.51 -6.64
C PRO A 445 14.30 14.64 -7.41
N PRO A 446 14.10 15.69 -8.22
CA PRO A 446 12.87 15.86 -9.01
C PRO A 446 12.72 14.74 -10.06
N ASP A 447 11.49 14.45 -10.44
CA ASP A 447 11.19 13.38 -11.38
C ASP A 447 11.52 13.84 -12.80
N PRO A 448 12.39 13.14 -13.55
CA PRO A 448 12.77 13.56 -14.90
C PRO A 448 11.58 13.72 -15.85
N GLU A 449 10.55 12.85 -15.76
CA GLU A 449 9.36 12.89 -16.61
C GLU A 449 8.51 14.12 -16.27
N ILE A 450 8.31 14.39 -14.98
CA ILE A 450 7.59 15.59 -14.52
C ILE A 450 8.33 16.87 -14.94
N MET A 451 9.66 16.87 -14.84
CA MET A 451 10.49 18.01 -15.25
C MET A 451 10.38 18.30 -16.75
N GLU A 452 10.39 17.26 -17.58
CA GLU A 452 10.27 17.40 -19.03
C GLU A 452 8.89 17.92 -19.44
N LEU A 453 7.81 17.37 -18.87
CA LEU A 453 6.45 17.86 -19.12
C LEU A 453 6.26 19.30 -18.65
N LYS A 454 6.86 19.69 -17.51
CA LYS A 454 6.87 21.08 -17.04
C LYS A 454 7.63 22.00 -18.00
N ARG A 455 8.74 21.52 -18.57
CA ARG A 455 9.55 22.26 -19.55
C ARG A 455 8.75 22.51 -20.83
N GLU A 456 8.12 21.48 -21.38
CA GLU A 456 7.25 21.56 -22.56
C GLU A 456 6.08 22.53 -22.34
N ARG A 457 5.42 22.43 -21.18
CA ARG A 457 4.34 23.35 -20.81
C ARG A 457 4.83 24.80 -20.66
N GLU A 458 6.05 25.04 -20.17
CA GLU A 458 6.63 26.38 -20.07
C GLU A 458 7.09 26.92 -21.45
N GLU A 459 7.49 26.06 -22.39
CA GLU A 459 7.80 26.48 -23.77
C GLU A 459 6.58 27.08 -24.47
N TYR A 460 5.42 26.45 -24.35
CA TYR A 460 4.16 27.02 -24.86
C TYR A 460 3.84 28.38 -24.24
N LYS A 461 4.08 28.54 -22.94
CA LYS A 461 3.91 29.83 -22.26
C LYS A 461 4.86 30.89 -22.79
N ARG A 462 6.12 30.54 -23.08
CA ARG A 462 7.10 31.46 -23.68
C ARG A 462 6.69 31.87 -25.09
N GLN A 463 6.23 30.92 -25.91
CA GLN A 463 5.84 31.16 -27.29
C GLN A 463 4.64 32.11 -27.41
N TYR A 464 3.62 31.94 -26.56
CA TYR A 464 2.37 32.72 -26.63
C TYR A 464 2.25 33.82 -25.57
N ARG A 465 3.30 34.01 -24.74
CA ARG A 465 3.35 34.88 -23.54
C ARG A 465 2.37 34.53 -22.41
N SER A 466 1.29 33.82 -22.71
CA SER A 466 0.29 33.33 -21.76
C SER A 466 -0.46 32.16 -22.37
N TYR A 467 -0.84 31.18 -21.53
CA TYR A 467 -1.67 30.04 -21.95
C TYR A 467 -3.00 30.47 -22.59
N ASN A 468 -3.59 31.56 -22.09
CA ASN A 468 -4.89 32.05 -22.56
C ASN A 468 -4.82 32.72 -23.94
N ARG A 469 -3.61 33.05 -24.44
CA ARG A 469 -3.39 33.67 -25.75
C ARG A 469 -3.03 32.64 -26.83
N ALA A 470 -2.86 31.37 -26.46
CA ALA A 470 -2.56 30.31 -27.40
C ALA A 470 -3.82 29.90 -28.21
N PRO A 471 -3.64 29.34 -29.42
CA PRO A 471 -4.73 28.73 -30.18
C PRO A 471 -5.49 27.67 -29.35
N PRO A 472 -6.80 27.44 -29.62
CA PRO A 472 -7.61 26.48 -28.88
C PRO A 472 -6.99 25.08 -28.75
N GLU A 473 -6.32 24.59 -29.79
CA GLU A 473 -5.65 23.29 -29.85
C GLU A 473 -4.49 23.23 -28.85
N ILE A 474 -3.63 24.25 -28.85
CA ILE A 474 -2.48 24.36 -27.94
C ILE A 474 -2.93 24.55 -26.49
N ARG A 475 -4.01 25.30 -26.25
CA ARG A 475 -4.59 25.42 -24.91
C ARG A 475 -5.06 24.07 -24.38
N LYS A 476 -5.72 23.27 -25.23
CA LYS A 476 -6.14 21.91 -24.87
C LYS A 476 -4.94 21.01 -24.57
N GLU A 477 -3.86 21.11 -25.35
CA GLU A 477 -2.60 20.40 -25.07
C GLU A 477 -1.97 20.86 -23.74
N CYS A 478 -1.92 22.17 -23.47
CA CYS A 478 -1.42 22.70 -22.19
C CYS A 478 -2.23 22.22 -20.98
N GLU A 479 -3.56 22.10 -21.12
CA GLU A 479 -4.43 21.52 -20.10
C GLU A 479 -4.18 20.02 -19.92
N GLN A 480 -3.95 19.28 -21.01
CA GLN A 480 -3.58 17.87 -20.96
C GLN A 480 -2.22 17.67 -20.26
N LEU A 481 -1.21 18.46 -20.62
CA LEU A 481 0.10 18.46 -19.96
C LEU A 481 -0.02 18.80 -18.46
N ARG A 482 -0.82 19.81 -18.10
CA ARG A 482 -1.09 20.12 -16.69
C ARG A 482 -1.67 18.92 -15.94
N ARG A 483 -2.71 18.28 -16.50
CA ARG A 483 -3.33 17.10 -15.90
C ARG A 483 -2.36 15.92 -15.78
N GLN A 484 -1.50 15.72 -16.76
CA GLN A 484 -0.44 14.70 -16.71
C GLN A 484 0.59 15.00 -15.61
N ILE A 485 1.05 16.24 -15.51
CA ILE A 485 1.96 16.70 -14.44
C ILE A 485 1.33 16.46 -13.07
N ASP A 486 0.09 16.91 -12.89
CA ASP A 486 -0.63 16.78 -11.61
C ASP A 486 -0.83 15.30 -11.24
N SER A 487 -1.17 14.44 -12.22
CA SER A 487 -1.29 12.99 -12.00
C SER A 487 0.05 12.35 -11.60
N LEU A 488 1.12 12.60 -12.36
CA LEU A 488 2.44 12.04 -12.08
C LEU A 488 2.99 12.52 -10.74
N GLN A 489 2.76 13.78 -10.38
CA GLN A 489 3.14 14.31 -9.07
C GLN A 489 2.40 13.57 -7.94
N LYS A 490 1.08 13.42 -8.04
CA LYS A 490 0.29 12.65 -7.07
C LYS A 490 0.76 11.19 -6.96
N GLN A 491 1.09 10.54 -8.08
CA GLN A 491 1.63 9.18 -8.11
C GLN A 491 2.97 9.09 -7.39
N ARG A 492 3.88 10.02 -7.68
CA ARG A 492 5.19 10.12 -7.02
C ARG A 492 5.05 10.33 -5.52
N ASP A 493 4.26 11.30 -5.09
CA ASP A 493 4.10 11.65 -3.68
C ASP A 493 3.50 10.46 -2.90
N ARG A 494 2.54 9.76 -3.51
CA ARG A 494 1.99 8.53 -2.94
C ARG A 494 3.03 7.42 -2.83
N ALA A 495 3.85 7.20 -3.86
CA ALA A 495 4.89 6.19 -3.83
C ALA A 495 5.92 6.48 -2.72
N ILE A 496 6.34 7.73 -2.59
CA ILE A 496 7.24 8.17 -1.52
C ILE A 496 6.61 7.93 -0.15
N LYS A 497 5.33 8.29 0.03
CA LYS A 497 4.59 8.07 1.28
C LYS A 497 4.51 6.60 1.68
N ILE A 498 4.28 5.70 0.71
CA ILE A 498 4.28 4.24 0.92
C ILE A 498 5.66 3.74 1.35
N GLU A 499 6.70 4.11 0.61
CA GLU A 499 8.07 3.66 0.91
C GLU A 499 8.58 4.21 2.24
N PHE A 500 8.28 5.48 2.55
CA PHE A 500 8.65 6.10 3.82
C PHE A 500 8.00 5.39 5.01
N ARG A 501 6.72 5.02 4.89
CA ARG A 501 6.04 4.25 5.93
C ARG A 501 6.60 2.83 6.05
N ARG A 502 6.98 2.19 4.94
CA ARG A 502 7.64 0.88 5.00
C ARG A 502 8.97 0.96 5.76
N ASP A 503 9.82 1.92 5.42
CA ASP A 503 11.10 2.16 6.11
C ASP A 503 10.92 2.41 7.62
N TYR A 504 9.86 3.14 8.01
CA TYR A 504 9.51 3.31 9.43
C TYR A 504 9.30 1.97 10.14
N PHE A 505 8.48 1.08 9.59
CA PHE A 505 8.20 -0.22 10.22
C PHE A 505 9.39 -1.17 10.18
N ASP A 506 10.24 -1.09 9.16
CA ASP A 506 11.47 -1.85 9.10
C ASP A 506 12.46 -1.40 10.20
N ARG A 507 12.60 -0.09 10.40
CA ARG A 507 13.57 0.50 11.35
C ARG A 507 13.11 0.46 12.81
N ILE A 508 11.82 0.64 13.09
CA ILE A 508 11.33 0.81 14.48
C ILE A 508 11.62 -0.43 15.35
N HIS A 509 11.63 -1.62 14.74
CA HIS A 509 11.96 -2.87 15.44
C HIS A 509 13.44 -2.93 15.85
N ASP A 510 14.35 -2.57 14.94
CA ASP A 510 15.78 -2.50 15.24
C ASP A 510 16.09 -1.43 16.29
N GLU A 511 15.44 -0.26 16.19
CA GLU A 511 15.60 0.82 17.17
C GLU A 511 15.11 0.41 18.56
N GLU A 512 13.99 -0.31 18.63
CA GLU A 512 13.46 -0.84 19.88
C GLU A 512 14.39 -1.90 20.49
N LEU A 513 14.98 -2.79 19.68
CA LEU A 513 15.98 -3.75 20.13
C LEU A 513 17.24 -3.04 20.65
N GLU A 514 17.75 -2.05 19.93
CA GLU A 514 18.90 -1.25 20.37
C GLU A 514 18.62 -0.51 21.68
N ARG A 515 17.42 0.05 21.84
CA ARG A 515 16.99 0.73 23.06
C ARG A 515 16.97 -0.23 24.25
N GLN A 516 16.42 -1.43 24.06
CA GLN A 516 16.39 -2.48 25.09
C GLN A 516 17.81 -2.91 25.50
N LEU A 517 18.72 -3.12 24.53
CA LEU A 517 20.13 -3.44 24.81
C LEU A 517 20.83 -2.34 25.60
N LYS A 518 20.56 -1.07 25.27
CA LYS A 518 21.09 0.10 25.97
C LYS A 518 20.41 0.35 27.33
N LYS A 519 19.40 -0.46 27.69
CA LYS A 519 18.58 -0.33 28.93
C LYS A 519 18.03 1.08 29.12
N VAL A 520 17.74 1.79 28.03
CA VAL A 520 17.16 3.13 28.09
C VAL A 520 15.69 2.97 28.47
N PRO A 521 15.21 3.51 29.59
CA PRO A 521 13.81 3.40 29.96
C PRO A 521 12.93 4.08 28.90
N THR A 522 11.84 3.42 28.52
CA THR A 522 10.83 4.01 27.62
C THR A 522 9.91 4.89 28.44
N ASN A 523 9.60 6.09 27.94
CA ASN A 523 8.44 6.81 28.44
C ASN A 523 7.19 6.05 28.02
N GLU A 524 6.24 5.89 28.94
CA GLU A 524 4.95 5.31 28.61
C GLU A 524 4.31 6.10 27.46
N TYR A 525 3.83 5.39 26.44
CA TYR A 525 3.14 6.04 25.35
C TYR A 525 1.82 6.58 25.88
N VAL A 526 1.72 7.91 25.96
CA VAL A 526 0.48 8.59 26.31
C VAL A 526 -0.30 8.81 25.03
N GLU A 527 -1.46 8.18 24.96
CA GLU A 527 -2.36 8.37 23.82
C GLU A 527 -2.83 9.83 23.73
N PRO A 528 -2.79 10.45 22.53
CA PRO A 528 -3.23 11.82 22.37
C PRO A 528 -4.74 11.93 22.59
N VAL A 529 -5.13 12.84 23.48
CA VAL A 529 -6.54 13.20 23.70
C VAL A 529 -6.97 14.17 22.61
N VAL A 530 -7.95 13.78 21.81
CA VAL A 530 -8.54 14.62 20.77
C VAL A 530 -9.79 15.28 21.32
N HIS A 531 -9.85 16.61 21.22
CA HIS A 531 -11.06 17.37 21.50
C HIS A 531 -11.83 17.61 20.21
N HIS A 532 -12.98 16.98 20.07
CA HIS A 532 -13.83 17.16 18.90
C HIS A 532 -14.55 18.52 18.93
N GLN A 533 -14.77 19.08 17.73
CA GLN A 533 -15.45 20.38 17.58
C GLN A 533 -16.92 20.30 18.05
N LEU A 534 -17.56 19.16 17.80
CA LEU A 534 -18.97 18.94 18.08
C LEU A 534 -19.17 18.28 19.45
N PRO A 535 -19.98 18.85 20.35
CA PRO A 535 -20.24 18.23 21.65
C PRO A 535 -20.99 16.90 21.54
N GLU A 536 -21.82 16.72 20.51
CA GLU A 536 -22.48 15.44 20.22
C GLU A 536 -21.45 14.34 19.94
N ARG A 537 -20.36 14.69 19.24
CA ARG A 537 -19.28 13.75 18.91
C ARG A 537 -18.49 13.35 20.15
N THR A 538 -18.14 14.31 21.01
CA THR A 538 -17.47 14.03 22.28
C THR A 538 -18.31 13.12 23.18
N ARG A 539 -19.61 13.42 23.33
CA ARG A 539 -20.53 12.59 24.11
C ARG A 539 -20.70 11.20 23.52
N LEU A 540 -20.73 11.09 22.19
CA LEU A 540 -20.84 9.80 21.51
C LEU A 540 -19.57 8.97 21.68
N GLN A 541 -18.39 9.60 21.59
CA GLN A 541 -17.09 8.98 21.88
C GLN A 541 -17.07 8.40 23.29
N GLU A 542 -17.45 9.15 24.32
CA GLU A 542 -17.48 8.69 25.72
C GLU A 542 -18.27 7.39 25.88
N VAL A 543 -19.41 7.28 25.19
CA VAL A 543 -20.30 6.12 25.28
C VAL A 543 -19.84 4.95 24.41
N LEU A 544 -19.32 5.22 23.20
CA LEU A 544 -18.87 4.17 22.28
C LEU A 544 -17.53 3.56 22.69
N CYS A 545 -16.64 4.37 23.27
CA CYS A 545 -15.29 3.94 23.67
C CYS A 545 -15.25 3.40 25.11
N ASP A 546 -16.36 3.44 25.84
CA ASP A 546 -16.55 2.64 27.04
C ASP A 546 -16.74 1.16 26.66
N LEU A 547 -15.65 0.40 26.74
CA LEU A 547 -15.63 -1.02 26.42
C LEU A 547 -16.00 -1.92 27.62
N SER A 548 -16.55 -1.35 28.70
CA SER A 548 -17.01 -2.12 29.85
C SER A 548 -18.14 -3.09 29.46
N ARG A 549 -18.03 -4.32 29.97
CA ARG A 549 -19.01 -5.40 29.77
C ARG A 549 -19.74 -5.78 31.05
N ASP A 550 -19.18 -5.44 32.21
CA ASP A 550 -19.71 -5.74 33.53
C ASP A 550 -20.78 -4.70 33.93
N MET A 551 -21.87 -4.67 33.16
CA MET A 551 -23.00 -3.75 33.37
C MET A 551 -24.28 -4.53 33.61
N SER A 552 -25.21 -3.96 34.38
CA SER A 552 -26.53 -4.57 34.52
C SER A 552 -27.27 -4.55 33.17
N PRO A 553 -28.20 -5.48 32.91
CA PRO A 553 -28.99 -5.47 31.67
C PRO A 553 -29.70 -4.13 31.41
N SER A 554 -30.17 -3.46 32.46
CA SER A 554 -30.81 -2.13 32.37
C SER A 554 -29.83 -1.04 31.95
N ASP A 555 -28.60 -1.07 32.45
CA ASP A 555 -27.56 -0.11 32.08
C ASP A 555 -27.09 -0.34 30.64
N ILE A 556 -27.00 -1.60 30.18
CA ILE A 556 -26.70 -1.92 28.78
C ILE A 556 -27.76 -1.33 27.84
N VAL A 557 -29.04 -1.47 28.19
CA VAL A 557 -30.16 -0.90 27.42
C VAL A 557 -30.09 0.62 27.42
N SER A 558 -29.85 1.23 28.58
CA SER A 558 -29.72 2.69 28.71
C SER A 558 -28.55 3.24 27.89
N ARG A 559 -27.40 2.54 27.92
CA ARG A 559 -26.22 2.85 27.09
C ARG A 559 -26.57 2.81 25.61
N ARG A 560 -27.26 1.77 25.15
CA ARG A 560 -27.69 1.63 23.74
C ARG A 560 -28.64 2.74 23.30
N ILE A 561 -29.68 3.03 24.09
CA ILE A 561 -30.63 4.12 23.78
C ILE A 561 -29.87 5.43 23.63
N ARG A 562 -29.00 5.75 24.60
CA ARG A 562 -28.16 6.96 24.59
C ARG A 562 -27.26 6.99 23.36
N THR A 563 -26.62 5.88 23.00
CA THR A 563 -25.78 5.79 21.78
C THR A 563 -26.58 6.09 20.53
N ILE A 564 -27.74 5.45 20.33
CA ILE A 564 -28.55 5.62 19.11
C ILE A 564 -29.02 7.07 18.99
N ASP A 565 -29.55 7.65 20.08
CA ASP A 565 -30.03 9.04 20.05
C ASP A 565 -28.88 10.03 19.82
N LEU A 566 -27.66 9.77 20.33
CA LEU A 566 -26.47 10.57 20.04
C LEU A 566 -25.98 10.42 18.60
N MET A 567 -26.04 9.22 18.01
CA MET A 567 -25.74 9.00 16.59
C MET A 567 -26.72 9.78 15.70
N VAL A 568 -28.01 9.74 16.02
CA VAL A 568 -29.05 10.53 15.35
C VAL A 568 -28.72 12.03 15.47
N ALA A 569 -28.47 12.54 16.68
CA ALA A 569 -28.14 13.94 16.89
C ALA A 569 -26.89 14.39 16.12
N LEU A 570 -25.83 13.57 16.13
CA LEU A 570 -24.59 13.87 15.43
C LEU A 570 -24.78 13.89 13.90
N SER A 571 -25.61 13.01 13.35
CA SER A 571 -25.83 12.93 11.89
C SER A 571 -26.46 14.17 11.24
N TYR A 572 -27.07 15.05 12.04
CA TYR A 572 -27.58 16.37 11.61
C TYR A 572 -26.52 17.48 11.69
N ARG A 573 -25.29 17.16 12.08
CA ARG A 573 -24.19 18.11 12.25
C ARG A 573 -23.14 17.96 11.15
N GLN A 574 -22.28 18.98 11.06
CA GLN A 574 -21.13 19.02 10.19
C GLN A 574 -19.99 19.73 10.92
N GLU A 575 -18.79 19.14 10.89
CA GLU A 575 -17.57 19.80 11.39
C GLU A 575 -17.10 20.85 10.38
N GLN A 576 -16.53 21.96 10.87
CA GLN A 576 -16.01 23.01 10.00
C GLN A 576 -14.51 22.79 9.74
N GLU A 577 -14.08 23.09 8.50
CA GLU A 577 -12.67 23.24 8.21
C GLU A 577 -12.14 24.44 8.99
N VAL A 578 -11.22 24.17 9.92
CA VAL A 578 -10.47 25.24 10.57
C VAL A 578 -9.55 25.83 9.52
N GLN A 579 -9.89 27.01 9.01
CA GLN A 579 -8.96 27.77 8.20
C GLN A 579 -7.72 28.04 9.07
N HIS A 580 -6.60 27.42 8.73
CA HIS A 580 -5.30 27.91 9.19
C HIS A 580 -5.09 29.27 8.56
N SER A 581 -5.57 30.32 9.24
CA SER A 581 -5.21 31.67 8.93
C SER A 581 -3.69 31.77 9.03
N ASN A 582 -3.02 32.10 7.92
CA ASN A 582 -1.60 32.46 7.89
C ASN A 582 -1.35 33.83 8.58
N HIS A 583 -2.07 34.10 9.67
CA HIS A 583 -1.95 35.27 10.51
C HIS A 583 -1.73 34.83 11.97
N SER A 584 -0.58 34.20 12.22
CA SER A 584 0.09 34.37 13.49
C SER A 584 1.08 35.53 13.33
N SER A 585 0.57 36.71 13.68
CA SER A 585 1.35 37.85 14.08
C SER A 585 2.36 37.45 15.15
N ARG A 586 3.58 38.01 15.01
CA ARG A 586 4.61 38.16 16.05
C ARG A 586 3.99 38.33 17.44
N GLU A 587 3.93 37.27 18.21
CA GLU A 587 3.96 37.34 19.67
C GLU A 587 5.08 36.41 20.15
N SER A 588 6.09 37.05 20.70
CA SER A 588 7.23 36.45 21.37
C SER A 588 6.75 35.61 22.55
N SER A 589 6.78 34.28 22.37
CA SER A 589 6.78 33.33 23.47
C SER A 589 8.20 32.78 23.62
N GLU A 590 8.78 33.03 24.78
CA GLU A 590 10.07 32.48 25.20
C GLU A 590 9.99 30.95 25.21
N PHE A 591 10.55 30.32 24.18
CA PHE A 591 10.82 28.89 24.19
C PHE A 591 12.12 28.63 24.94
N SER A 592 12.00 27.98 26.10
CA SER A 592 13.10 27.27 26.76
C SER A 592 13.72 26.28 25.76
N GLU A 593 15.04 26.36 25.60
CA GLU A 593 15.87 25.51 24.75
C GLU A 593 15.52 24.02 24.91
N LYS A 594 15.01 23.41 23.84
CA LYS A 594 15.16 21.97 23.58
C LYS A 594 15.95 21.83 22.29
N GLN A 595 17.11 21.20 22.40
CA GLN A 595 18.06 20.96 21.32
C GLN A 595 17.39 20.23 20.12
N PRO A 596 17.64 20.65 18.87
CA PRO A 596 17.16 19.94 17.70
C PRO A 596 18.01 18.70 17.46
N LEU A 597 17.45 17.51 17.65
CA LEU A 597 18.03 16.27 17.14
C LEU A 597 17.57 16.06 15.69
N CYS A 598 18.09 16.89 14.78
CA CYS A 598 18.00 16.62 13.34
C CYS A 598 19.18 15.73 12.95
N LYS A 599 18.90 14.48 12.55
CA LYS A 599 19.86 13.62 11.84
C LYS A 599 19.35 13.43 10.41
N ASP A 600 20.28 13.61 9.47
CA ASP A 600 20.09 13.76 8.03
C ASP A 600 19.16 12.73 7.33
N PRO A 601 18.44 13.14 6.27
CA PRO A 601 17.38 12.36 5.62
C PRO A 601 17.86 11.22 4.68
N PHE A 602 19.08 10.69 4.79
CA PHE A 602 19.53 9.51 4.01
C PHE A 602 20.50 8.61 4.80
N PRO A 603 20.08 7.42 5.29
CA PRO A 603 20.92 6.52 6.10
C PRO A 603 22.08 5.85 5.36
N LEU A 604 22.04 5.76 4.03
CA LEU A 604 23.09 5.07 3.26
C LEU A 604 24.38 5.89 3.16
N LEU A 605 24.29 7.22 3.05
CA LEU A 605 25.48 8.08 3.07
C LEU A 605 26.02 8.28 4.51
N SER A 606 25.14 8.33 5.52
CA SER A 606 25.55 8.55 6.92
C SER A 606 26.17 7.30 7.57
N LYS A 607 25.76 6.09 7.17
CA LYS A 607 26.42 4.85 7.61
C LYS A 607 27.83 4.72 7.02
N ALA A 608 28.02 5.10 5.75
CA ALA A 608 29.36 5.11 5.14
C ALA A 608 30.31 6.10 5.83
N SER A 609 29.82 7.31 6.19
CA SER A 609 30.63 8.28 6.93
C SER A 609 30.89 7.84 8.37
N THR A 610 29.92 7.21 9.04
CA THR A 610 30.08 6.67 10.40
C THR A 610 31.06 5.50 10.44
N LEU A 611 30.97 4.55 9.50
CA LEU A 611 31.93 3.46 9.32
C LEU A 611 33.32 4.00 9.02
N THR A 612 33.43 4.97 8.11
CA THR A 612 34.70 5.62 7.77
C THR A 612 35.31 6.30 9.00
N ASN A 613 34.53 7.08 9.77
CA ASN A 613 35.01 7.74 10.98
C ASN A 613 35.45 6.76 12.07
N THR A 614 34.76 5.63 12.18
CA THR A 614 35.10 4.56 13.14
C THR A 614 36.36 3.79 12.71
N LEU A 615 36.52 3.52 11.42
CA LEU A 615 37.75 2.94 10.87
C LEU A 615 38.93 3.92 11.05
N LEU A 616 38.74 5.21 10.78
CA LEU A 616 39.76 6.24 10.99
C LEU A 616 40.18 6.34 12.46
N SER A 617 39.24 6.29 13.41
CA SER A 617 39.58 6.31 14.85
C SER A 617 40.33 5.03 15.26
N THR A 618 39.90 3.88 14.77
CA THR A 618 40.55 2.58 15.04
C THR A 618 41.97 2.54 14.49
N VAL A 619 42.18 3.00 13.24
CA VAL A 619 43.51 3.07 12.61
C VAL A 619 44.42 4.05 13.36
N ARG A 620 43.90 5.21 13.79
CA ARG A 620 44.67 6.18 14.60
C ARG A 620 45.06 5.63 15.98
N LEU A 621 44.24 4.76 16.56
CA LEU A 621 44.48 4.13 17.87
C LEU A 621 45.19 2.76 17.76
N GLN A 622 45.68 2.36 16.58
CA GLN A 622 46.23 1.02 16.33
C GLN A 622 47.32 0.58 17.31
N HIS A 623 48.20 1.49 17.75
CA HIS A 623 49.27 1.19 18.71
C HIS A 623 48.76 0.99 20.14
N HIS A 624 47.66 1.67 20.52
CA HIS A 624 47.06 1.56 21.85
C HIS A 624 46.14 0.35 21.97
N LEU A 625 45.46 -0.01 20.89
CA LEU A 625 44.50 -1.12 20.85
C LEU A 625 45.11 -2.43 20.33
N GLY A 626 46.36 -2.42 19.87
CA GLY A 626 46.99 -3.59 19.24
C GLY A 626 46.26 -4.07 17.99
N ALA A 627 45.52 -3.17 17.32
CA ALA A 627 44.67 -3.51 16.19
C ALA A 627 45.43 -3.48 14.87
N ARG A 628 45.20 -4.45 13.98
CA ARG A 628 45.65 -4.43 12.59
C ARG A 628 44.42 -4.42 11.69
N VAL A 629 44.33 -3.43 10.80
CA VAL A 629 43.17 -3.25 9.93
C VAL A 629 43.58 -3.54 8.48
N ILE A 630 42.88 -4.47 7.83
CA ILE A 630 43.04 -4.77 6.41
C ILE A 630 41.74 -4.39 5.72
N ILE A 631 41.82 -3.54 4.70
CA ILE A 631 40.66 -3.04 3.96
C ILE A 631 40.78 -3.54 2.52
N SER A 632 39.79 -4.33 2.10
CA SER A 632 39.66 -4.82 0.72
C SER A 632 38.36 -4.28 0.14
N THR A 633 38.44 -3.62 -1.01
CA THR A 633 37.28 -3.06 -1.70
C THR A 633 37.37 -3.33 -3.20
N GLN A 634 36.22 -3.36 -3.86
CA GLN A 634 36.10 -3.41 -5.32
C GLN A 634 35.46 -2.12 -5.89
N GLU A 635 35.01 -1.21 -5.03
CA GLU A 635 34.36 0.04 -5.41
C GLU A 635 35.25 1.27 -5.12
N PRO A 636 35.30 2.28 -6.02
CA PRO A 636 36.16 3.47 -5.91
C PRO A 636 35.68 4.50 -4.86
N THR A 637 34.78 4.11 -3.97
CA THR A 637 34.05 4.96 -3.00
C THR A 637 34.76 5.10 -1.65
N ILE A 638 36.00 4.62 -1.51
CA ILE A 638 36.79 4.78 -0.27
C ILE A 638 37.15 6.25 -0.03
N SER A 639 36.94 6.70 1.21
CA SER A 639 37.37 8.02 1.67
C SER A 639 38.88 8.20 1.51
N PRO A 640 39.35 9.28 0.82
CA PRO A 640 40.78 9.56 0.67
C PRO A 640 41.55 9.64 2.00
N SER A 641 40.90 10.12 3.07
CA SER A 641 41.51 10.23 4.41
C SER A 641 41.85 8.88 5.04
N LEU A 642 41.21 7.80 4.59
CA LEU A 642 41.50 6.42 5.04
C LEU A 642 42.70 5.84 4.29
N LEU A 643 42.85 6.21 3.02
CA LEU A 643 44.05 5.90 2.25
C LEU A 643 45.27 6.56 2.92
N ASP A 644 45.16 7.80 3.40
CA ASP A 644 46.30 8.58 4.00
C ASP A 644 46.94 7.87 5.20
N LEU A 645 46.18 7.01 5.88
CA LEU A 645 46.63 6.27 7.04
C LEU A 645 47.12 4.85 6.71
N SER A 646 47.03 4.44 5.44
CA SER A 646 47.40 3.09 5.01
C SER A 646 48.92 2.94 4.90
N SER A 647 49.51 2.08 5.73
CA SER A 647 50.96 1.83 5.71
C SER A 647 51.41 0.96 4.53
N ILE A 648 50.48 0.19 3.96
CA ILE A 648 50.67 -0.71 2.83
C ILE A 648 49.42 -0.62 1.94
N VAL A 649 49.61 -0.37 0.65
CA VAL A 649 48.53 -0.38 -0.36
C VAL A 649 48.88 -1.43 -1.41
N ILE A 650 47.95 -2.37 -1.63
CA ILE A 650 48.07 -3.40 -2.66
C ILE A 650 47.04 -3.13 -3.74
N VAL A 651 47.51 -2.88 -4.96
CA VAL A 651 46.67 -2.54 -6.11
C VAL A 651 46.68 -3.70 -7.09
N HIS A 652 45.51 -4.31 -7.27
CA HIS A 652 45.27 -5.29 -8.32
C HIS A 652 44.87 -4.62 -9.64
N ARG A 653 44.84 -5.40 -10.72
CA ARG A 653 44.39 -4.94 -12.04
C ARG A 653 43.00 -4.32 -11.96
N PHE A 654 42.87 -3.07 -12.38
CA PHE A 654 41.58 -2.41 -12.62
C PHE A 654 41.64 -1.60 -13.93
N THR A 655 40.47 -1.36 -14.53
CA THR A 655 40.34 -0.60 -15.79
C THR A 655 39.55 0.71 -15.64
N SER A 656 38.97 0.97 -14.46
CA SER A 656 38.19 2.18 -14.22
C SER A 656 39.08 3.42 -14.04
N PRO A 657 38.86 4.50 -14.79
CA PRO A 657 39.53 5.79 -14.58
C PRO A 657 39.18 6.45 -13.24
N GLU A 658 38.02 6.15 -12.65
CA GLU A 658 37.61 6.70 -11.35
C GLU A 658 38.52 6.19 -10.22
N TRP A 659 38.91 4.92 -10.27
CA TRP A 659 39.89 4.32 -9.36
C TRP A 659 41.24 5.05 -9.43
N LEU A 660 41.70 5.41 -10.63
CA LEU A 660 42.92 6.20 -10.81
C LEU A 660 42.77 7.59 -10.18
N ASN A 661 41.63 8.26 -10.37
CA ASN A 661 41.39 9.59 -9.78
C ASN A 661 41.37 9.55 -8.24
N SER A 662 40.77 8.53 -7.62
CA SER A 662 40.77 8.36 -6.15
C SER A 662 42.17 8.07 -5.62
N LEU A 663 42.98 7.28 -6.34
CA LEU A 663 44.34 6.92 -5.94
C LEU A 663 45.41 7.96 -6.29
N LYS A 664 45.15 8.87 -7.24
CA LYS A 664 46.14 9.80 -7.80
C LYS A 664 46.82 10.68 -6.76
N ARG A 665 46.09 11.13 -5.72
CA ARG A 665 46.67 11.96 -4.64
C ARG A 665 47.63 11.17 -3.75
N HIS A 666 47.42 9.86 -3.63
CA HIS A 666 48.22 8.93 -2.83
C HIS A 666 49.44 8.39 -3.55
N LEU A 667 49.26 8.09 -4.83
CA LEU A 667 50.29 7.50 -5.68
C LEU A 667 51.14 8.57 -6.37
N ALA A 668 50.92 9.86 -6.11
CA ALA A 668 51.68 10.96 -6.71
C ALA A 668 53.17 10.92 -6.33
N GLY A 669 53.51 10.45 -5.12
CA GLY A 669 54.89 10.14 -4.73
C GLY A 669 55.46 8.99 -5.57
N ALA A 670 54.67 7.94 -5.80
CA ALA A 670 55.04 6.65 -6.40
C ALA A 670 55.66 6.68 -7.83
N THR A 671 55.85 7.86 -8.41
CA THR A 671 56.21 8.08 -9.82
C THR A 671 57.69 8.41 -10.05
N SER A 672 58.51 8.44 -9.00
CA SER A 672 59.97 8.65 -9.12
C SER A 672 60.69 7.50 -9.82
N ASN A 673 60.20 6.26 -9.71
CA ASN A 673 60.82 5.08 -10.34
C ASN A 673 60.65 5.00 -11.87
N LEU A 674 59.88 5.92 -12.49
CA LEU A 674 59.67 5.96 -13.94
C LEU A 674 60.69 6.84 -14.68
N LEU A 675 61.74 7.29 -13.97
CA LEU A 675 62.78 8.20 -14.49
C LEU A 675 64.14 7.51 -14.75
N ASP A 676 64.29 6.22 -14.42
CA ASP A 676 65.60 5.53 -14.52
C ASP A 676 65.83 4.75 -15.82
N ASP A 677 65.02 4.96 -16.86
CA ASP A 677 65.22 4.30 -18.16
C ASP A 677 64.98 5.29 -19.32
N ASP A 678 65.96 6.18 -19.56
CA ASP A 678 66.57 6.41 -20.89
C ASP A 678 67.49 7.65 -20.92
N ASN A 679 68.59 7.51 -21.68
CA ASN A 679 69.68 8.46 -21.89
C ASN A 679 69.29 9.73 -22.70
N THR A 680 70.00 10.84 -22.40
CA THR A 680 70.45 11.96 -23.28
C THR A 680 69.45 12.65 -24.23
N ASP A 681 69.04 13.89 -23.95
CA ASP A 681 69.64 15.12 -24.51
C ASP A 681 68.76 16.37 -24.22
N SER A 682 69.45 17.51 -24.14
CA SER A 682 69.00 18.87 -23.84
C SER A 682 67.79 19.39 -24.64
N ASP A 683 66.85 20.10 -23.99
CA ASP A 683 66.77 21.58 -24.07
C ASP A 683 65.73 22.15 -23.08
N GLY A 684 65.97 23.37 -22.59
CA GLY A 684 65.21 23.98 -21.50
C GLY A 684 63.91 24.68 -21.91
N LEU A 685 62.82 24.39 -21.21
CA LEU A 685 61.78 25.38 -20.84
C LEU A 685 60.96 24.90 -19.64
N ALA A 686 60.84 25.76 -18.63
CA ALA A 686 60.30 25.42 -17.32
C ALA A 686 58.78 25.23 -17.27
N SER A 687 58.38 24.21 -16.50
CA SER A 687 57.27 24.16 -15.53
C SER A 687 55.81 24.07 -15.99
N SER A 688 55.11 23.07 -15.42
CA SER A 688 53.65 22.87 -15.31
C SER A 688 52.96 21.85 -16.25
N ARG A 689 53.61 20.75 -16.66
CA ARG A 689 52.92 19.59 -17.30
C ARG A 689 53.21 18.20 -16.71
N GLY A 690 54.09 18.05 -15.71
CA GLY A 690 54.64 16.75 -15.29
C GLY A 690 53.68 15.78 -14.56
N ASN A 691 52.72 16.28 -13.76
CA ASN A 691 51.95 15.40 -12.88
C ASN A 691 50.81 14.62 -13.59
N GLY A 692 50.46 15.02 -14.81
CA GLY A 692 49.42 14.38 -15.62
C GLY A 692 49.91 13.15 -16.38
N ASP A 693 51.16 13.16 -16.83
CA ASP A 693 51.74 12.12 -17.69
C ASP A 693 52.23 10.90 -16.90
N ASN A 694 52.78 11.12 -15.71
CA ASN A 694 53.26 10.04 -14.84
C ASN A 694 52.12 9.14 -14.34
N ALA A 695 50.97 9.73 -13.98
CA ALA A 695 49.78 8.97 -13.58
C ALA A 695 49.21 8.11 -14.72
N LYS A 696 49.34 8.56 -15.98
CA LYS A 696 48.93 7.78 -17.16
C LYS A 696 49.86 6.59 -17.39
N ARG A 697 51.18 6.75 -17.18
CA ARG A 697 52.16 5.65 -17.26
C ARG A 697 51.92 4.60 -16.18
N LEU A 698 51.70 5.01 -14.93
CA LEU A 698 51.37 4.09 -13.83
C LEU A 698 50.06 3.33 -14.07
N PHE A 699 49.03 4.01 -14.60
CA PHE A 699 47.78 3.36 -14.97
C PHE A 699 47.97 2.33 -16.09
N ALA A 700 48.81 2.62 -17.08
CA ALA A 700 49.14 1.67 -18.13
C ALA A 700 49.78 0.39 -17.57
N GLU A 701 50.63 0.49 -16.55
CA GLU A 701 51.21 -0.68 -15.87
C GLU A 701 50.20 -1.46 -15.02
N ILE A 702 49.28 -0.78 -14.33
CA ILE A 702 48.19 -1.44 -13.57
C ILE A 702 47.28 -2.23 -14.51
N VAL A 703 46.95 -1.68 -15.68
CA VAL A 703 46.09 -2.34 -16.68
C VAL A 703 46.75 -3.59 -17.28
N LYS A 704 48.10 -3.64 -17.33
CA LYS A 704 48.92 -4.76 -17.83
C LYS A 704 49.13 -5.90 -16.83
N LEU A 705 48.75 -5.75 -15.56
CA LEU A 705 48.90 -6.81 -14.56
C LEU A 705 48.12 -8.09 -14.95
N ASN A 706 48.76 -9.25 -14.83
CA ASN A 706 48.13 -10.55 -15.05
C ASN A 706 47.34 -11.03 -13.82
N ILE A 707 46.53 -12.08 -14.01
CA ILE A 707 45.80 -12.73 -12.91
C ILE A 707 46.80 -13.23 -11.85
N GLY A 708 46.63 -12.78 -10.61
CA GLY A 708 47.54 -13.09 -9.50
C GLY A 708 48.74 -12.14 -9.38
N GLU A 709 48.80 -11.07 -10.17
CA GLU A 709 49.77 -9.98 -10.00
C GLU A 709 49.13 -8.76 -9.32
N ALA A 710 49.93 -8.01 -8.56
CA ALA A 710 49.54 -6.75 -7.93
C ALA A 710 50.75 -5.81 -7.80
N LEU A 711 50.49 -4.51 -7.63
CA LEU A 711 51.51 -3.54 -7.23
C LEU A 711 51.39 -3.27 -5.73
N LEU A 712 52.54 -3.28 -5.04
CA LEU A 712 52.67 -3.00 -3.61
C LEU A 712 53.31 -1.62 -3.43
N PHE A 713 52.62 -0.74 -2.70
CA PHE A 713 53.13 0.56 -2.28
C PHE A 713 53.28 0.56 -0.75
N SER A 714 54.48 0.84 -0.26
CA SER A 714 54.75 0.95 1.18
C SER A 714 56.02 1.78 1.43
N PRO A 715 55.91 3.08 1.74
CA PRO A 715 57.08 3.95 1.86
C PRO A 715 58.08 3.54 2.93
N SER A 716 57.62 2.81 3.94
CA SER A 716 58.44 2.34 5.06
C SER A 716 59.00 0.93 4.86
N ALA A 717 58.67 0.25 3.76
CA ALA A 717 59.21 -1.08 3.48
C ALA A 717 60.73 -1.00 3.24
N MET A 718 61.48 -1.82 3.94
CA MET A 718 62.93 -1.97 3.76
C MET A 718 63.17 -3.03 2.69
N ILE A 719 63.81 -2.65 1.58
CA ILE A 719 63.95 -3.52 0.40
C ILE A 719 65.40 -3.90 0.16
N ASP A 720 66.35 -3.03 0.47
CA ASP A 720 67.75 -3.24 0.14
C ASP A 720 68.69 -2.92 1.31
N VAL A 721 69.91 -3.43 1.25
CA VAL A 721 70.96 -3.21 2.22
C VAL A 721 72.23 -2.84 1.48
N GLU A 722 72.51 -1.55 1.39
CA GLU A 722 73.73 -1.04 0.76
C GLU A 722 74.85 -0.95 1.80
N VAL A 723 76.01 -1.56 1.51
CA VAL A 723 77.22 -1.41 2.32
C VAL A 723 78.00 -0.23 1.76
N GLY A 724 77.96 0.91 2.47
CA GLY A 724 78.78 2.07 2.09
C GLY A 724 80.27 1.72 2.18
N SER A 725 81.10 2.42 1.40
CA SER A 725 82.57 2.28 1.33
C SER A 725 83.31 2.44 2.68
N ASN A 726 82.58 2.80 3.74
CA ASN A 726 83.05 3.02 5.10
C ASN A 726 82.71 1.83 6.03
N GLY A 727 82.20 0.72 5.49
CA GLY A 727 81.75 -0.47 6.25
C GLY A 727 80.42 -0.29 7.00
N LYS A 728 79.68 0.80 6.73
CA LYS A 728 78.41 1.10 7.39
C LYS A 728 77.25 0.56 6.54
N VAL A 729 76.45 -0.32 7.14
CA VAL A 729 75.26 -0.91 6.53
C VAL A 729 74.13 0.12 6.53
N VAL A 730 73.69 0.55 5.35
CA VAL A 730 72.56 1.47 5.17
C VAL A 730 71.40 0.69 4.55
N VAL A 731 70.26 0.67 5.22
CA VAL A 731 69.07 -0.04 4.73
C VAL A 731 68.30 0.89 3.79
N GLY A 732 68.17 0.49 2.53
CA GLY A 732 67.37 1.15 1.51
C GLY A 732 65.88 0.93 1.76
N ARG A 733 65.11 2.03 1.80
CA ARG A 733 63.65 2.01 1.91
C ARG A 733 63.02 2.14 0.53
N LEU A 734 61.85 1.52 0.33
CA LEU A 734 61.07 1.64 -0.90
C LEU A 734 60.71 3.09 -1.21
N GLY A 735 60.48 3.90 -0.17
CA GLY A 735 60.12 5.31 -0.30
C GLY A 735 58.93 5.50 -1.23
N ASP A 736 59.11 6.39 -2.20
CA ASP A 736 58.13 6.76 -3.20
C ASP A 736 58.13 5.81 -4.42
N GLY A 737 58.45 4.53 -4.21
CA GLY A 737 58.44 3.49 -5.25
C GLY A 737 57.29 2.50 -5.12
N PHE A 738 57.21 1.55 -6.06
CA PHE A 738 56.31 0.39 -5.98
C PHE A 738 57.01 -0.91 -6.37
N LEU A 739 56.55 -2.02 -5.81
CA LEU A 739 57.02 -3.38 -6.11
C LEU A 739 55.93 -4.15 -6.84
N LYS A 740 56.27 -4.81 -7.95
CA LYS A 740 55.39 -5.80 -8.57
C LYS A 740 55.46 -7.10 -7.78
N ILE A 741 54.35 -7.51 -7.17
CA ILE A 741 54.24 -8.74 -6.38
C ILE A 741 53.31 -9.75 -7.03
N ARG A 742 53.54 -11.03 -6.74
CA ARG A 742 52.67 -12.14 -7.18
C ARG A 742 51.91 -12.69 -5.98
N VAL A 743 50.60 -12.49 -5.96
CA VAL A 743 49.69 -12.99 -4.92
C VAL A 743 49.22 -14.38 -5.36
N ARG A 744 49.68 -15.43 -4.65
CA ARG A 744 49.59 -16.85 -5.07
C ARG A 744 48.15 -17.41 -5.08
N ILE A 745 48.04 -18.57 -5.74
CA ILE A 745 46.85 -19.36 -6.13
C ILE A 745 45.97 -19.76 -4.93
N ARG A 746 44.64 -19.71 -5.11
CA ARG A 746 43.60 -20.17 -4.15
C ARG A 746 43.92 -21.58 -3.64
N LEU A 747 44.16 -21.71 -2.33
CA LEU A 747 44.21 -22.98 -1.61
C LEU A 747 43.08 -22.99 -0.59
N THR A 748 41.89 -23.45 -0.99
CA THR A 748 40.82 -23.84 -0.07
C THR A 748 40.30 -25.21 -0.49
N ALA A 749 40.11 -26.13 0.47
CA ALA A 749 39.70 -27.52 0.24
C ALA A 749 38.17 -27.65 -0.01
N ASP A 750 37.45 -26.54 0.09
CA ASP A 750 36.03 -26.47 0.39
C ASP A 750 35.24 -25.50 -0.51
N GLY A 751 35.87 -24.97 -1.56
CA GLY A 751 35.18 -24.48 -2.77
C GLY A 751 34.10 -23.40 -2.57
N ASP A 752 34.27 -22.49 -1.62
CA ASP A 752 33.42 -21.30 -1.40
C ASP A 752 31.94 -21.60 -1.09
N LYS A 753 31.64 -22.52 -0.14
CA LYS A 753 30.29 -22.61 0.47
C LYS A 753 30.21 -21.83 1.78
N SER A 754 29.42 -20.76 1.79
CA SER A 754 28.98 -20.09 3.03
C SER A 754 27.99 -20.98 3.78
N ILE A 755 28.33 -21.38 5.01
CA ILE A 755 27.40 -22.07 5.91
C ILE A 755 26.47 -21.02 6.51
N VAL A 756 25.20 -21.08 6.15
CA VAL A 756 24.13 -20.28 6.77
C VAL A 756 23.54 -21.12 7.90
N ALA A 757 23.56 -20.61 9.13
CA ALA A 757 22.84 -21.19 10.26
C ALA A 757 21.34 -20.85 10.12
N ALA A 758 20.49 -21.87 10.27
CA ALA A 758 19.03 -21.78 10.13
C ALA A 758 18.35 -21.27 11.41
#